data_AF-F7RZV1-F1
#
_entry.id   AF-F7RZV1-F1
#
_cell.length_a   1.000
_cell.length_b   1.000
_cell.length_c   1.000
_cell.angle_alpha   90.00
_cell.angle_beta   90.00
_cell.angle_gamma   90.00
#
_symmetry.space_group_name_H-M   'P 1'
#
loop_
_entity.id
_entity.type
_entity.pdbx_description
1 polymer ?
#
loop_
_entity_poly.entity_id
_entity_poly.type
_entity_poly.pdbx_seq_one_letter_code
_entity_poly.pdbx_strand_id
1 'polypeptide(L)'
;MNKQVMNKQIRNTQIVNKKINNKKANPNMPTSFKRSPLNAAVHNALYCLLALSVATPFAASAALESAQQSPQRAESPQPAREQTERESAQQRESAQREQQQQQQATQEITIELQEPARLQALLAFAEQQLNQQREQQGASAQDIYWPAARLILNDRQEEAEAARNQVMNDLTLLAQSKPLLAESLREQIQTWRLGVQTYGAPNIYKARLDLNYNPLLQAGSYTFILPSQPEHVYVYGLTEAYGKQPFVANQTVRGYMLAQQQSNVLLDEHNPEQVTLVRTSAAHRQSPAVALPWGSHNAGGHQVQPGDMLFVGLREGSAWGLLPLGKLGHSLDKATRENIPEFAENLNQLLGYFVSDSNADTTANASSANKSAAAANTLRPEHNWGQLLRPWSINQHSSWERQNNSELAVNATLENTENRRHTYNNYGSIGLIQMPTARHAEAGAFNISYNDMNEYYRYTVSVQLFDWLEASAFYLRMPNRLYSRDPSFSGTSILTDKGFDVKVRLAKESTYFPEISVGLIDFAGTGLLSSEYIAASKAWGPFDFTLGLGFGRMGTADHFKNPFCIPSSSFCDRPSGYSGRGGTLEVGQWFRGDAGLFAGVEYQTPIDRLRLKLEFESNDYSQDRAGVTINPSTAFNFGANWQLNNAIDLSLNYERGDVLTFGINITTNFNNMAQIQLNPERPAAVLADAGQAPRSESFEEVNYQRLDRVLQIQRSYHYNEYVVEEMEFNDTSYSEASQQNAENQEALRHRVTLYTHAGRFRSPSERLDRTARALLAELPTSVQEIEIVEQASKQPIVSYTFDADAYRLQIANADPDNAPEQAWKSIERTEPTPRPTNESESWALRYEDTTGAPSWGIRPHLKQGYGSPETFMFYQLMASAFSTWQIDRNWQLHGDIGINIINNYDKFNFTVDSDQSPVPRVRTFTREYSQSDVWLENLQASYYKAITPKLHVSAYGGYLEQMFGGLGAEVLYRPLNSAFSYGVDINRVRQRDFNGRFGFRDYEVTTGFASLYYDAGQHFKWLDGGLLTLSAGQFLAGDKGLNIIFQRRFDSGVTLGAFAAFTDMSTADFGEGSFNKGFFINIPFDLFTISPSRSRVNFGWSPLTRDGGQQLQRRVQLWYTTDERSPYQNRE
;
A
#
# COMPACT_ATOMS: atom_id res chain seq x y z
N MET A 1 -9.19 -31.28 -50.26
CA MET A 1 -9.69 -31.73 -51.59
C MET A 1 -11.13 -31.24 -51.76
N ASN A 2 -11.53 -30.85 -52.98
CA ASN A 2 -12.89 -30.46 -53.43
C ASN A 2 -13.52 -29.21 -52.75
N LYS A 3 -13.86 -28.11 -53.47
CA LYS A 3 -14.87 -27.86 -54.54
C LYS A 3 -16.29 -27.71 -53.95
N GLN A 4 -17.16 -26.77 -54.34
CA GLN A 4 -17.20 -25.76 -55.44
C GLN A 4 -18.06 -24.55 -54.95
N VAL A 5 -18.11 -23.35 -55.56
CA VAL A 5 -18.91 -22.99 -56.75
C VAL A 5 -18.54 -21.55 -57.24
N MET A 6 -18.30 -21.41 -58.56
CA MET A 6 -18.56 -20.30 -59.54
C MET A 6 -18.84 -18.83 -59.08
N ASN A 7 -18.55 -17.76 -59.84
CA ASN A 7 -17.97 -17.57 -61.20
C ASN A 7 -17.44 -16.12 -61.42
N LYS A 8 -16.57 -15.93 -62.44
CA LYS A 8 -16.39 -14.79 -63.41
C LYS A 8 -16.96 -13.37 -63.11
N GLN A 9 -16.32 -12.25 -63.48
CA GLN A 9 -15.66 -11.85 -64.76
C GLN A 9 -14.66 -10.67 -64.51
N ILE A 10 -13.42 -10.62 -65.04
CA ILE A 10 -12.97 -10.00 -66.33
C ILE A 10 -13.09 -8.44 -66.34
N ARG A 11 -12.08 -7.62 -66.71
CA ARG A 11 -10.73 -7.83 -67.33
C ARG A 11 -9.87 -6.53 -67.31
N ASN A 12 -8.55 -6.73 -67.43
CA ASN A 12 -7.56 -5.98 -68.27
C ASN A 12 -7.02 -4.58 -67.83
N THR A 13 -5.77 -4.17 -68.12
CA THR A 13 -4.58 -4.85 -68.71
C THR A 13 -3.27 -4.10 -68.41
N GLN A 14 -2.21 -4.85 -68.05
CA GLN A 14 -0.81 -4.81 -68.55
C GLN A 14 0.18 -3.66 -68.19
N ILE A 15 1.35 -4.00 -67.60
CA ILE A 15 2.72 -4.19 -68.20
C ILE A 15 3.37 -2.85 -68.64
N VAL A 16 4.60 -2.45 -68.23
CA VAL A 16 5.94 -2.85 -68.75
C VAL A 16 7.09 -2.60 -67.74
N ASN A 17 8.12 -3.46 -67.77
CA ASN A 17 9.40 -3.38 -67.04
C ASN A 17 10.44 -2.39 -67.63
N LYS A 18 11.30 -1.80 -66.76
CA LYS A 18 12.81 -1.81 -66.79
C LYS A 18 13.36 -0.72 -65.85
N LYS A 19 14.24 -0.96 -64.87
CA LYS A 19 15.69 -1.38 -64.87
C LYS A 19 16.69 -0.27 -65.21
N ILE A 20 17.86 -0.31 -64.53
CA ILE A 20 19.13 0.47 -64.68
C ILE A 20 19.20 1.72 -63.77
N ASN A 21 20.31 2.13 -63.11
CA ASN A 21 21.49 1.55 -62.45
C ASN A 21 22.51 2.71 -62.22
N ASN A 22 23.02 2.88 -60.99
CA ASN A 22 24.34 3.39 -60.57
C ASN A 22 25.07 4.59 -61.23
N LYS A 23 25.45 5.58 -60.39
CA LYS A 23 26.83 6.15 -60.16
C LYS A 23 26.75 7.26 -59.08
N LYS A 24 27.40 7.17 -57.91
CA LYS A 24 28.82 7.45 -57.54
C LYS A 24 29.29 8.93 -57.70
N ALA A 25 29.49 9.64 -56.58
CA ALA A 25 30.71 10.40 -56.16
C ALA A 25 30.43 11.64 -55.25
N ASN A 26 31.37 11.92 -54.35
CA ASN A 26 31.47 13.01 -53.33
C ASN A 26 32.17 14.28 -53.94
N PRO A 27 32.47 15.44 -53.26
CA PRO A 27 32.27 15.85 -51.85
C PRO A 27 31.90 17.37 -51.59
N ASN A 28 31.94 17.77 -50.29
CA ASN A 28 32.10 19.12 -49.68
C ASN A 28 30.87 19.98 -49.25
N MET A 29 31.01 20.57 -48.04
CA MET A 29 30.15 21.52 -47.29
C MET A 29 30.38 23.01 -47.72
N PRO A 30 29.72 24.09 -47.20
CA PRO A 30 28.88 24.21 -45.98
C PRO A 30 27.61 25.13 -45.99
N THR A 31 26.89 25.13 -44.85
CA THR A 31 26.01 26.20 -44.27
C THR A 31 24.94 26.92 -45.12
N SER A 32 23.65 26.74 -44.77
CA SER A 32 22.77 27.80 -44.20
C SER A 32 21.31 27.33 -44.03
N PHE A 33 20.61 27.89 -43.03
CA PHE A 33 19.21 27.56 -42.69
C PHE A 33 18.20 28.32 -43.58
N LYS A 34 17.20 27.62 -44.13
CA LYS A 34 15.85 28.15 -44.41
C LYS A 34 14.80 27.04 -44.54
N ARG A 35 13.60 27.29 -43.95
CA ARG A 35 12.35 26.49 -44.04
C ARG A 35 11.79 26.60 -45.48
N SER A 36 10.90 25.76 -46.05
CA SER A 36 9.86 24.80 -45.62
C SER A 36 9.52 23.88 -46.87
N PRO A 37 8.43 23.07 -46.98
CA PRO A 37 7.30 22.72 -46.08
C PRO A 37 6.99 21.20 -46.01
N LEU A 38 5.76 20.83 -45.62
CA LEU A 38 5.11 19.50 -45.67
C LEU A 38 5.48 18.47 -44.57
N ASN A 39 5.02 18.76 -43.35
CA ASN A 39 4.52 17.71 -42.44
C ASN A 39 2.99 17.59 -42.62
N ALA A 40 2.48 16.37 -42.73
CA ALA A 40 1.06 16.04 -42.58
C ALA A 40 0.91 14.63 -42.00
N ALA A 41 -0.14 14.44 -41.18
CA ALA A 41 -0.51 13.17 -40.54
C ALA A 41 0.47 12.57 -39.51
N VAL A 42 0.63 13.21 -38.34
CA VAL A 42 0.13 12.70 -37.04
C VAL A 42 0.01 13.89 -36.08
N HIS A 43 -1.20 14.41 -35.85
CA HIS A 43 -1.61 15.17 -34.66
C HIS A 43 -3.14 15.30 -34.71
N ASN A 44 -3.85 14.73 -33.74
CA ASN A 44 -5.29 14.89 -33.56
C ASN A 44 -5.63 14.71 -32.07
N ALA A 45 -6.71 15.36 -31.62
CA ALA A 45 -7.25 15.35 -30.26
C ALA A 45 -6.63 16.32 -29.21
N LEU A 46 -6.61 17.61 -29.53
CA LEU A 46 -7.01 18.66 -28.56
C LEU A 46 -7.56 19.90 -29.30
N TYR A 47 -8.44 20.66 -28.64
CA TYR A 47 -9.10 21.90 -29.11
C TYR A 47 -10.17 21.80 -30.22
N CYS A 48 -11.42 21.60 -29.78
CA CYS A 48 -12.58 22.31 -30.35
C CYS A 48 -13.43 22.86 -29.20
N LEU A 49 -13.48 24.20 -29.06
CA LEU A 49 -14.68 25.01 -28.76
C LEU A 49 -14.29 26.43 -28.34
N LEU A 50 -14.48 27.41 -29.23
CA LEU A 50 -14.62 28.82 -28.86
C LEU A 50 -15.30 29.61 -29.99
N ALA A 51 -16.25 30.48 -29.59
CA ALA A 51 -16.88 31.56 -30.38
C ALA A 51 -17.87 31.11 -31.50
N LEU A 52 -18.97 31.82 -31.81
CA LEU A 52 -19.39 33.22 -31.54
C LEU A 52 -20.94 33.35 -31.50
N SER A 53 -21.52 34.22 -30.64
CA SER A 53 -22.32 35.43 -30.97
C SER A 53 -23.77 35.39 -30.40
N VAL A 54 -24.60 36.44 -30.21
CA VAL A 54 -24.48 37.93 -30.05
C VAL A 54 -25.83 38.51 -29.53
N ALA A 55 -25.83 39.66 -28.83
CA ALA A 55 -26.97 40.60 -28.56
C ALA A 55 -28.13 40.14 -27.61
N THR A 56 -28.85 40.99 -26.83
CA THR A 56 -28.84 42.46 -26.57
C THR A 56 -29.54 42.78 -25.21
N PRO A 57 -29.46 44.01 -24.64
CA PRO A 57 -29.78 44.31 -23.23
C PRO A 57 -31.04 45.19 -23.00
N PHE A 58 -31.46 45.37 -21.73
CA PHE A 58 -32.21 46.56 -21.27
C PHE A 58 -31.92 46.95 -19.80
N ALA A 59 -31.67 48.26 -19.64
CA ALA A 59 -31.91 49.22 -18.53
C ALA A 59 -32.34 48.69 -17.14
N ALA A 60 -31.71 49.04 -16.01
CA ALA A 60 -31.38 50.37 -15.42
C ALA A 60 -32.47 50.97 -14.51
N SER A 61 -32.11 51.25 -13.25
CA SER A 61 -32.30 52.58 -12.66
C SER A 61 -31.39 52.78 -11.45
N ALA A 62 -30.88 53.99 -11.27
CA ALA A 62 -30.12 54.42 -10.11
C ALA A 62 -30.93 55.44 -9.32
N ALA A 63 -30.64 55.58 -8.03
CA ALA A 63 -31.02 56.75 -7.23
C ALA A 63 -29.86 57.13 -6.32
N LEU A 64 -29.17 58.22 -6.65
CA LEU A 64 -28.35 58.97 -5.69
C LEU A 64 -29.25 59.99 -4.98
N GLU A 65 -29.03 60.17 -3.68
CA GLU A 65 -29.12 61.42 -2.90
C GLU A 65 -29.02 61.05 -1.41
N SER A 66 -28.48 61.84 -0.48
CA SER A 66 -27.62 63.02 -0.59
C SER A 66 -26.81 63.14 0.72
N ALA A 67 -25.69 63.86 0.71
CA ALA A 67 -24.92 64.11 1.93
C ALA A 67 -25.46 65.34 2.68
N GLN A 68 -25.70 65.21 4.00
CA GLN A 68 -25.84 66.35 4.90
C GLN A 68 -25.01 66.14 6.17
N GLN A 69 -24.33 67.21 6.60
CA GLN A 69 -23.51 67.25 7.81
C GLN A 69 -24.29 67.85 8.99
N SER A 70 -23.93 67.40 10.20
CA SER A 70 -24.11 68.12 11.48
C SER A 70 -25.53 68.16 12.08
N PRO A 71 -25.68 68.38 13.40
CA PRO A 71 -24.64 68.66 14.40
C PRO A 71 -24.56 67.65 15.57
N GLN A 72 -23.49 67.77 16.37
CA GLN A 72 -23.44 67.22 17.72
C GLN A 72 -24.61 67.78 18.56
N ARG A 73 -25.30 66.91 19.30
CA ARG A 73 -26.08 67.32 20.47
C ARG A 73 -25.93 66.28 21.58
N ALA A 74 -25.48 66.73 22.74
CA ALA A 74 -25.43 65.91 23.94
C ALA A 74 -26.81 65.87 24.59
N GLU A 75 -27.32 64.68 24.89
CA GLU A 75 -28.49 64.49 25.75
C GLU A 75 -28.33 63.21 26.60
N SER A 76 -28.06 63.46 27.89
CA SER A 76 -28.65 62.85 29.09
C SER A 76 -28.90 61.33 29.18
N PRO A 77 -28.54 60.66 30.29
CA PRO A 77 -28.81 59.24 30.49
C PRO A 77 -30.31 58.97 30.75
N GLN A 78 -30.89 58.03 29.98
CA GLN A 78 -32.18 57.42 30.32
C GLN A 78 -32.00 56.30 31.37
N PRO A 79 -33.02 56.03 32.20
CA PRO A 79 -32.85 55.23 33.41
C PRO A 79 -32.75 53.72 33.14
N ALA A 80 -31.97 53.02 33.98
CA ALA A 80 -31.59 51.60 33.86
C ALA A 80 -32.74 50.55 33.86
N ARG A 81 -34.02 50.95 33.84
CA ARG A 81 -35.16 50.02 33.84
C ARG A 81 -35.36 49.31 32.49
N GLU A 82 -35.25 50.02 31.36
CA GLU A 82 -35.48 49.38 30.05
C GLU A 82 -34.38 48.39 29.65
N GLN A 83 -33.12 48.61 30.07
CA GLN A 83 -32.06 47.61 29.92
C GLN A 83 -32.35 46.37 30.77
N THR A 84 -32.74 46.55 32.04
CA THR A 84 -33.10 45.42 32.92
C THR A 84 -34.31 44.64 32.38
N GLU A 85 -35.28 45.30 31.76
CA GLU A 85 -36.43 44.63 31.13
C GLU A 85 -36.07 43.90 29.83
N ARG A 86 -35.12 44.42 29.01
CA ARG A 86 -34.61 43.70 27.83
C ARG A 86 -33.70 42.53 28.20
N GLU A 87 -32.83 42.70 29.19
CA GLU A 87 -31.99 41.61 29.72
C GLU A 87 -32.83 40.53 30.39
N SER A 88 -33.85 40.89 31.17
CA SER A 88 -34.78 39.90 31.74
C SER A 88 -35.75 39.30 30.72
N ALA A 89 -36.07 39.98 29.62
CA ALA A 89 -36.76 39.39 28.47
C ALA A 89 -35.86 38.39 27.72
N GLN A 90 -34.59 38.73 27.47
CA GLN A 90 -33.62 37.81 26.87
C GLN A 90 -33.28 36.63 27.80
N GLN A 91 -33.25 36.83 29.13
CA GLN A 91 -33.12 35.75 30.12
C GLN A 91 -34.38 34.88 30.18
N ARG A 92 -35.57 35.44 29.96
CA ARG A 92 -36.81 34.64 29.84
C ARG A 92 -36.89 33.91 28.51
N GLU A 93 -36.47 34.50 27.40
CA GLU A 93 -36.39 33.80 26.11
C GLU A 93 -35.31 32.71 26.11
N SER A 94 -34.15 32.92 26.74
CA SER A 94 -33.13 31.89 26.89
C SER A 94 -33.57 30.80 27.87
N ALA A 95 -34.17 31.14 29.03
CA ALA A 95 -34.77 30.13 29.91
C ALA A 95 -35.95 29.38 29.26
N GLN A 96 -36.73 30.02 28.38
CA GLN A 96 -37.76 29.35 27.59
C GLN A 96 -37.18 28.49 26.48
N ARG A 97 -36.06 28.87 25.86
CA ARG A 97 -35.31 28.01 24.94
C ARG A 97 -34.68 26.83 25.66
N GLU A 98 -34.12 27.01 26.84
CA GLU A 98 -33.61 25.93 27.69
C GLU A 98 -34.75 24.98 28.13
N GLN A 99 -35.92 25.52 28.48
CA GLN A 99 -37.12 24.70 28.77
C GLN A 99 -37.71 24.00 27.55
N GLN A 100 -37.59 24.57 26.34
CA GLN A 100 -37.96 23.90 25.09
C GLN A 100 -36.91 22.88 24.64
N GLN A 101 -35.61 23.13 24.87
CA GLN A 101 -34.52 22.18 24.63
C GLN A 101 -34.61 20.98 25.58
N GLN A 102 -35.05 21.19 26.83
CA GLN A 102 -35.36 20.10 27.78
C GLN A 102 -36.53 19.19 27.34
N GLN A 103 -37.27 19.53 26.28
CA GLN A 103 -38.36 18.69 25.74
C GLN A 103 -37.98 17.89 24.49
N GLN A 104 -36.78 18.04 23.93
CA GLN A 104 -36.30 17.24 22.80
C GLN A 104 -35.72 15.89 23.26
N ALA A 105 -36.59 15.01 23.75
CA ALA A 105 -36.20 13.66 24.18
C ALA A 105 -35.76 12.80 23.00
N THR A 106 -34.70 11.99 23.14
CA THR A 106 -34.41 10.92 22.17
C THR A 106 -35.62 9.99 22.04
N GLN A 107 -36.05 9.72 20.81
CA GLN A 107 -37.17 8.81 20.55
C GLN A 107 -36.66 7.37 20.47
N GLU A 108 -37.33 6.46 21.16
CA GLU A 108 -37.01 5.04 21.14
C GLU A 108 -38.24 4.24 20.71
N ILE A 109 -38.07 3.40 19.69
CA ILE A 109 -39.12 2.56 19.12
C ILE A 109 -38.67 1.11 19.24
N THR A 110 -39.28 0.36 20.16
CA THR A 110 -39.12 -1.10 20.22
C THR A 110 -39.94 -1.77 19.12
N ILE A 111 -39.35 -2.71 18.41
CA ILE A 111 -39.94 -3.41 17.27
C ILE A 111 -39.69 -4.91 17.42
N GLU A 112 -40.77 -5.68 17.44
CA GLU A 112 -40.74 -7.15 17.48
C GLU A 112 -40.91 -7.70 16.06
N LEU A 113 -39.85 -8.30 15.50
CA LEU A 113 -39.90 -8.96 14.20
C LEU A 113 -40.31 -10.42 14.38
N GLN A 114 -41.51 -10.78 13.91
CA GLN A 114 -42.01 -12.16 13.93
C GLN A 114 -41.40 -13.03 12.81
N GLU A 115 -41.06 -12.40 11.68
CA GLU A 115 -40.40 -13.00 10.53
C GLU A 115 -39.24 -12.10 10.10
N PRO A 116 -38.19 -12.63 9.44
CA PRO A 116 -37.06 -11.82 8.98
C PRO A 116 -37.49 -10.70 8.02
N ALA A 117 -36.96 -9.48 8.22
CA ALA A 117 -37.37 -8.30 7.47
C ALA A 117 -36.17 -7.44 7.05
N ARG A 118 -36.20 -6.91 5.82
CA ARG A 118 -35.16 -6.01 5.29
C ARG A 118 -35.16 -4.66 6.01
N LEU A 119 -33.97 -4.15 6.35
CA LEU A 119 -33.81 -2.84 6.99
C LEU A 119 -34.52 -1.70 6.24
N GLN A 120 -34.55 -1.74 4.91
CA GLN A 120 -35.30 -0.77 4.09
C GLN A 120 -36.80 -0.73 4.45
N ALA A 121 -37.42 -1.87 4.70
CA ALA A 121 -38.84 -1.95 5.08
C ALA A 121 -39.05 -1.38 6.49
N LEU A 122 -38.16 -1.70 7.42
CA LEU A 122 -38.14 -1.14 8.78
C LEU A 122 -38.01 0.39 8.76
N LEU A 123 -37.08 0.92 7.97
CA LEU A 123 -36.85 2.36 7.83
C LEU A 123 -38.01 3.09 7.16
N ALA A 124 -38.65 2.47 6.16
CA ALA A 124 -39.85 3.02 5.53
C ALA A 124 -41.04 3.05 6.51
N PHE A 125 -41.22 2.00 7.32
CA PHE A 125 -42.22 1.98 8.38
C PHE A 125 -41.95 3.05 9.45
N ALA A 126 -40.70 3.20 9.91
CA ALA A 126 -40.32 4.24 10.85
C ALA A 126 -40.55 5.64 10.26
N GLU A 127 -40.16 5.90 9.02
CA GLU A 127 -40.43 7.16 8.30
C GLU A 127 -41.93 7.46 8.23
N GLN A 128 -42.78 6.45 7.96
CA GLN A 128 -44.24 6.60 7.96
C GLN A 128 -44.81 6.93 9.36
N GLN A 129 -44.37 6.23 10.40
CA GLN A 129 -44.79 6.51 11.79
C GLN A 129 -44.40 7.93 12.22
N LEU A 130 -43.17 8.34 11.92
CA LEU A 130 -42.69 9.70 12.19
C LEU A 130 -43.52 10.74 11.46
N ASN A 131 -43.82 10.53 10.18
CA ASN A 131 -44.65 11.45 9.38
C ASN A 131 -46.07 11.59 9.96
N GLN A 132 -46.70 10.50 10.38
CA GLN A 132 -47.99 10.53 11.08
C GLN A 132 -47.92 11.32 12.40
N GLN A 133 -46.83 11.21 13.16
CA GLN A 133 -46.62 12.02 14.36
C GLN A 133 -46.48 13.52 14.03
N ARG A 134 -45.77 13.90 12.97
CA ARG A 134 -45.68 15.33 12.55
C ARG A 134 -47.03 15.88 12.09
N GLU A 135 -47.83 15.08 11.40
CA GLU A 135 -49.20 15.45 11.01
C GLU A 135 -50.11 15.65 12.23
N GLN A 136 -49.93 14.86 13.30
CA GLN A 136 -50.69 14.97 14.54
C GLN A 136 -50.22 16.10 15.48
N GLN A 137 -48.92 16.41 15.51
CA GLN A 137 -48.31 17.37 16.45
C GLN A 137 -47.93 18.72 15.81
N GLY A 138 -48.00 18.83 14.48
CA GLY A 138 -47.61 20.02 13.73
C GLY A 138 -46.09 20.27 13.72
N ALA A 139 -45.70 21.54 13.66
CA ALA A 139 -44.29 21.99 13.55
C ALA A 139 -43.43 21.73 14.81
N SER A 140 -43.90 20.91 15.75
CA SER A 140 -43.15 20.47 16.94
C SER A 140 -42.44 19.11 16.77
N ALA A 141 -42.58 18.47 15.59
CA ALA A 141 -41.86 17.24 15.30
C ALA A 141 -40.34 17.46 15.27
N GLN A 142 -39.63 16.64 16.04
CA GLN A 142 -38.19 16.70 16.25
C GLN A 142 -37.41 16.27 15.01
N ASP A 143 -36.41 17.06 14.61
CA ASP A 143 -35.50 16.69 13.53
C ASP A 143 -34.51 15.61 13.99
N ILE A 144 -34.53 14.48 13.29
CA ILE A 144 -33.71 13.29 13.59
C ILE A 144 -32.30 13.48 13.05
N TYR A 145 -31.32 13.30 13.93
CA TYR A 145 -29.92 13.26 13.56
C TYR A 145 -29.47 11.83 13.21
N TRP A 146 -29.79 11.43 11.98
CA TRP A 146 -29.50 10.10 11.42
C TRP A 146 -28.07 9.56 11.65
N PRO A 147 -26.98 10.36 11.65
CA PRO A 147 -25.64 9.85 11.99
C PRO A 147 -25.55 9.23 13.39
N ALA A 148 -26.34 9.71 14.35
CA ALA A 148 -26.44 9.15 15.69
C ALA A 148 -27.59 8.15 15.90
N ALA A 149 -28.37 7.82 14.86
CA ALA A 149 -29.42 6.80 14.96
C ALA A 149 -28.85 5.38 15.14
N ARG A 150 -29.52 4.55 15.94
CA ARG A 150 -29.08 3.18 16.27
C ARG A 150 -30.19 2.17 16.06
N LEU A 151 -29.82 0.97 15.63
CA LEU A 151 -30.65 -0.22 15.71
C LEU A 151 -29.95 -1.21 16.64
N ILE A 152 -30.47 -1.38 17.85
CA ILE A 152 -29.95 -2.29 18.88
C ILE A 152 -30.73 -3.60 18.80
N LEU A 153 -30.02 -4.74 18.81
CA LEU A 153 -30.62 -6.07 18.94
C LEU A 153 -30.71 -6.44 20.42
N ASN A 154 -31.92 -6.38 20.97
CA ASN A 154 -32.16 -6.55 22.41
C ASN A 154 -31.83 -7.98 22.87
N ASP A 155 -32.07 -8.97 22.03
CA ASP A 155 -31.85 -10.40 22.33
C ASP A 155 -30.37 -10.75 22.58
N ARG A 156 -29.44 -9.88 22.15
CA ARG A 156 -27.99 -10.04 22.38
C ARG A 156 -27.43 -9.09 23.44
N GLN A 157 -28.27 -8.35 24.16
CA GLN A 157 -27.83 -7.34 25.14
C GLN A 157 -26.90 -7.93 26.23
N GLU A 158 -27.05 -9.22 26.56
CA GLU A 158 -26.16 -9.92 27.49
C GLU A 158 -24.69 -9.93 27.05
N GLU A 159 -24.37 -9.87 25.74
CA GLU A 159 -22.98 -9.78 25.25
C GLU A 159 -22.31 -8.47 25.68
N ALA A 160 -23.03 -7.34 25.57
CA ALA A 160 -22.51 -6.03 25.93
C ALA A 160 -22.28 -5.92 27.45
N GLU A 161 -23.19 -6.50 28.24
CA GLU A 161 -23.05 -6.60 29.69
C GLU A 161 -21.94 -7.56 30.12
N ALA A 162 -21.75 -8.69 29.42
CA ALA A 162 -20.63 -9.59 29.63
C ALA A 162 -19.28 -8.90 29.37
N ALA A 163 -19.16 -8.14 28.27
CA ALA A 163 -17.97 -7.34 27.97
C ALA A 163 -17.72 -6.28 29.06
N ARG A 164 -18.76 -5.60 29.56
CA ARG A 164 -18.62 -4.69 30.72
C ARG A 164 -18.08 -5.42 31.93
N ASN A 165 -18.66 -6.57 32.28
CA ASN A 165 -18.25 -7.35 33.46
C ASN A 165 -16.80 -7.86 33.35
N GLN A 166 -16.36 -8.26 32.17
CA GLN A 166 -14.96 -8.65 31.90
C GLN A 166 -13.99 -7.50 32.15
N VAL A 167 -14.25 -6.31 31.58
CA VAL A 167 -13.44 -5.11 31.82
C VAL A 167 -13.47 -4.68 33.30
N MET A 168 -14.62 -4.82 33.98
CA MET A 168 -14.74 -4.50 35.41
C MET A 168 -13.96 -5.49 36.31
N ASN A 169 -13.79 -6.75 35.89
CA ASN A 169 -12.92 -7.73 36.55
C ASN A 169 -11.44 -7.35 36.34
N ASP A 170 -11.03 -7.02 35.12
CA ASP A 170 -9.68 -6.56 34.81
C ASP A 170 -9.32 -5.30 35.62
N LEU A 171 -10.24 -4.33 35.72
CA LEU A 171 -10.08 -3.13 36.56
C LEU A 171 -10.01 -3.47 38.06
N THR A 172 -10.65 -4.55 38.52
CA THR A 172 -10.54 -5.02 39.91
C THR A 172 -9.16 -5.59 40.21
N LEU A 173 -8.52 -6.26 39.24
CA LEU A 173 -7.13 -6.70 39.34
C LEU A 173 -6.16 -5.51 39.26
N LEU A 174 -6.39 -4.58 38.34
CA LEU A 174 -5.59 -3.36 38.17
C LEU A 174 -5.62 -2.45 39.42
N ALA A 175 -6.73 -2.42 40.15
CA ALA A 175 -6.85 -1.64 41.39
C ALA A 175 -5.82 -2.05 42.47
N GLN A 176 -5.25 -3.25 42.40
CA GLN A 176 -4.23 -3.71 43.34
C GLN A 176 -2.88 -2.97 43.19
N SER A 177 -2.58 -2.47 41.98
CA SER A 177 -1.33 -1.75 41.68
C SER A 177 -1.54 -0.28 41.29
N LYS A 178 -2.70 0.07 40.73
CA LYS A 178 -3.07 1.43 40.27
C LYS A 178 -4.52 1.79 40.71
N PRO A 179 -4.80 1.93 42.02
CA PRO A 179 -6.17 2.10 42.54
C PRO A 179 -6.92 3.31 41.97
N LEU A 180 -6.33 4.51 42.02
CA LEU A 180 -6.97 5.75 41.53
C LEU A 180 -7.37 5.67 40.04
N LEU A 181 -6.53 5.02 39.23
CA LEU A 181 -6.76 4.85 37.80
C LEU A 181 -7.90 3.86 37.56
N ALA A 182 -7.88 2.72 38.27
CA ALA A 182 -8.92 1.71 38.17
C ALA A 182 -10.28 2.24 38.67
N GLU A 183 -10.32 2.96 39.80
CA GLU A 183 -11.53 3.55 40.37
C GLU A 183 -12.15 4.59 39.41
N SER A 184 -11.35 5.48 38.83
CA SER A 184 -11.83 6.47 37.86
C SER A 184 -12.42 5.84 36.59
N LEU A 185 -11.79 4.79 36.05
CA LEU A 185 -12.34 4.06 34.89
C LEU A 185 -13.60 3.28 35.25
N ARG A 186 -13.68 2.69 36.45
CA ARG A 186 -14.87 1.98 36.93
C ARG A 186 -16.08 2.91 37.07
N GLU A 187 -15.90 4.10 37.66
CA GLU A 187 -16.98 5.09 37.80
C GLU A 187 -17.56 5.48 36.43
N GLN A 188 -16.71 5.69 35.43
CA GLN A 188 -17.11 6.04 34.07
C GLN A 188 -17.81 4.88 33.34
N ILE A 189 -17.21 3.69 33.34
CA ILE A 189 -17.73 2.51 32.62
C ILE A 189 -19.07 2.02 33.18
N GLN A 190 -19.31 2.24 34.48
CA GLN A 190 -20.58 1.91 35.12
C GLN A 190 -21.76 2.76 34.64
N THR A 191 -21.55 4.01 34.19
CA THR A 191 -22.63 4.89 33.72
C THR A 191 -22.91 4.80 32.23
N TRP A 192 -22.01 4.20 31.44
CA TRP A 192 -22.19 4.07 29.99
C TRP A 192 -23.43 3.26 29.62
N ARG A 193 -24.28 3.81 28.75
CA ARG A 193 -25.31 3.02 28.06
C ARG A 193 -24.64 2.15 27.00
N LEU A 194 -24.92 0.85 27.01
CA LEU A 194 -24.37 -0.13 26.07
C LEU A 194 -25.49 -0.75 25.23
N GLY A 195 -25.18 -1.16 24.00
CA GLY A 195 -26.12 -1.86 23.14
C GLY A 195 -25.45 -2.59 21.97
N VAL A 196 -25.97 -3.77 21.61
CA VAL A 196 -25.46 -4.55 20.49
C VAL A 196 -26.01 -4.01 19.16
N GLN A 197 -25.22 -3.19 18.49
CA GLN A 197 -25.51 -2.68 17.14
C GLN A 197 -24.80 -3.54 16.08
N THR A 198 -25.51 -4.51 15.50
CA THR A 198 -24.98 -5.44 14.48
C THR A 198 -24.62 -4.76 13.15
N TYR A 199 -25.37 -3.73 12.75
CA TYR A 199 -25.24 -3.08 11.44
C TYR A 199 -24.84 -1.60 11.55
N GLY A 200 -24.17 -1.04 10.53
CA GLY A 200 -23.76 0.37 10.52
C GLY A 200 -24.94 1.36 10.53
N ALA A 201 -24.63 2.65 10.59
CA ALA A 201 -25.63 3.73 10.67
C ALA A 201 -26.83 3.53 9.70
N PRO A 202 -28.07 3.45 10.20
CA PRO A 202 -29.25 3.22 9.38
C PRO A 202 -29.44 4.33 8.33
N ASN A 203 -29.49 3.97 7.05
CA ASN A 203 -29.61 4.95 5.97
C ASN A 203 -30.52 4.44 4.86
N ILE A 204 -31.72 5.03 4.77
CA ILE A 204 -32.76 4.60 3.84
C ILE A 204 -32.39 4.81 2.36
N TYR A 205 -31.57 5.82 2.05
CA TYR A 205 -31.12 6.08 0.68
C TYR A 205 -30.09 5.04 0.22
N LYS A 206 -29.15 4.67 1.09
CA LYS A 206 -28.18 3.60 0.80
C LYS A 206 -28.88 2.24 0.72
N ALA A 207 -29.77 1.93 1.67
CA ALA A 207 -30.52 0.67 1.69
C ALA A 207 -31.40 0.43 0.44
N ARG A 208 -31.88 1.50 -0.21
CA ARG A 208 -32.63 1.43 -1.48
C ARG A 208 -31.76 1.16 -2.71
N LEU A 209 -30.45 1.38 -2.63
CA LEU A 209 -29.52 1.33 -3.77
C LEU A 209 -28.57 0.12 -3.73
N ASP A 210 -28.24 -0.36 -2.53
CA ASP A 210 -27.20 -1.37 -2.32
C ASP A 210 -27.57 -2.32 -1.16
N LEU A 211 -27.50 -3.62 -1.45
CA LEU A 211 -27.78 -4.71 -0.52
C LEU A 211 -26.88 -4.67 0.71
N ASN A 212 -25.64 -4.18 0.59
CA ASN A 212 -24.69 -4.08 1.71
C ASN A 212 -25.18 -3.15 2.82
N TYR A 213 -26.07 -2.21 2.50
CA TYR A 213 -26.72 -1.29 3.45
C TYR A 213 -28.18 -1.68 3.75
N ASN A 214 -28.64 -2.84 3.26
CA ASN A 214 -30.00 -3.35 3.44
C ASN A 214 -30.01 -4.78 4.02
N PRO A 215 -29.52 -4.97 5.26
CA PRO A 215 -29.47 -6.28 5.88
C PRO A 215 -30.86 -6.88 6.06
N LEU A 216 -30.93 -8.21 6.01
CA LEU A 216 -32.09 -8.99 6.45
C LEU A 216 -31.98 -9.14 7.97
N LEU A 217 -32.78 -8.36 8.69
CA LEU A 217 -32.90 -8.47 10.13
C LEU A 217 -33.63 -9.79 10.41
N GLN A 218 -33.13 -10.57 11.36
CA GLN A 218 -33.74 -11.84 11.74
C GLN A 218 -35.00 -11.58 12.59
N ALA A 219 -35.79 -12.62 12.83
CA ALA A 219 -36.84 -12.54 13.84
C ALA A 219 -36.22 -12.30 15.23
N GLY A 220 -36.80 -11.39 16.02
CA GLY A 220 -36.22 -10.94 17.29
C GLY A 220 -36.67 -9.54 17.72
N SER A 221 -36.23 -9.13 18.90
CA SER A 221 -36.57 -7.84 19.51
C SER A 221 -35.50 -6.80 19.22
N TYR A 222 -35.90 -5.68 18.62
CA TYR A 222 -35.01 -4.58 18.26
C TYR A 222 -35.44 -3.26 18.92
N THR A 223 -34.49 -2.43 19.33
CA THR A 223 -34.75 -1.05 19.78
C THR A 223 -34.13 -0.06 18.80
N PHE A 224 -34.97 0.77 18.19
CA PHE A 224 -34.56 1.79 17.23
C PHE A 224 -34.48 3.16 17.92
N ILE A 225 -33.27 3.69 18.06
CA ILE A 225 -32.97 4.94 18.77
C ILE A 225 -32.80 6.06 17.74
N LEU A 226 -33.61 7.11 17.89
CA LEU A 226 -33.72 8.26 16.99
C LEU A 226 -33.47 9.55 17.78
N PRO A 227 -32.20 9.99 17.90
CA PRO A 227 -31.85 11.19 18.65
C PRO A 227 -32.05 12.47 17.83
N SER A 228 -32.26 13.60 18.51
CA SER A 228 -31.97 14.93 17.95
C SER A 228 -30.46 15.15 17.83
N GLN A 229 -30.04 16.20 17.12
CA GLN A 229 -28.62 16.52 16.96
C GLN A 229 -28.01 16.89 18.33
N PRO A 230 -26.98 16.18 18.81
CA PRO A 230 -26.30 16.55 20.06
C PRO A 230 -25.62 17.92 19.96
N GLU A 231 -25.60 18.69 21.05
CA GLU A 231 -24.76 19.90 21.16
C GLU A 231 -23.41 19.61 21.83
N HIS A 232 -23.06 18.33 22.00
CA HIS A 232 -21.89 17.85 22.74
C HIS A 232 -21.15 16.71 22.03
N VAL A 233 -19.93 16.48 22.48
CA VAL A 233 -19.14 15.26 22.27
C VAL A 233 -18.82 14.67 23.64
N TYR A 234 -18.54 13.38 23.72
CA TYR A 234 -18.10 12.74 24.97
C TYR A 234 -16.59 12.71 25.06
N VAL A 235 -16.05 12.94 26.26
CA VAL A 235 -14.65 12.66 26.58
C VAL A 235 -14.65 11.74 27.81
N TYR A 236 -14.01 10.59 27.72
CA TYR A 236 -13.90 9.61 28.81
C TYR A 236 -12.48 9.03 28.87
N GLY A 237 -12.20 8.15 29.83
CA GLY A 237 -10.90 7.52 30.04
C GLY A 237 -10.10 8.24 31.11
N LEU A 238 -8.80 8.44 30.87
CA LEU A 238 -7.86 9.00 31.84
C LEU A 238 -7.93 10.55 31.96
N THR A 239 -9.10 11.06 32.35
CA THR A 239 -9.34 12.47 32.67
C THR A 239 -10.31 12.64 33.86
N GLU A 240 -10.11 13.69 34.66
CA GLU A 240 -11.03 14.15 35.71
C GLU A 240 -12.22 14.97 35.18
N ALA A 241 -12.17 15.42 33.93
CA ALA A 241 -13.23 16.20 33.26
C ALA A 241 -13.96 15.35 32.21
N TYR A 242 -14.30 14.11 32.59
CA TYR A 242 -15.03 13.19 31.75
C TYR A 242 -16.51 13.59 31.57
N GLY A 243 -17.18 12.96 30.61
CA GLY A 243 -18.58 13.22 30.25
C GLY A 243 -18.74 14.16 29.06
N LYS A 244 -19.85 14.90 29.04
CA LYS A 244 -20.26 15.78 27.93
C LYS A 244 -19.40 17.05 27.86
N GLN A 245 -18.83 17.31 26.69
CA GLN A 245 -18.06 18.52 26.34
C GLN A 245 -18.74 19.21 25.15
N PRO A 246 -18.77 20.55 25.04
CA PRO A 246 -19.49 21.23 23.96
C PRO A 246 -18.94 20.85 22.58
N PHE A 247 -19.84 20.59 21.63
CA PHE A 247 -19.49 20.43 20.23
C PHE A 247 -19.09 21.79 19.64
N VAL A 248 -17.92 21.85 19.00
CA VAL A 248 -17.41 23.06 18.35
C VAL A 248 -17.07 22.72 16.91
N ALA A 249 -17.77 23.36 15.97
CA ALA A 249 -17.55 23.14 14.54
C ALA A 249 -16.10 23.46 14.15
N ASN A 250 -15.52 22.65 13.26
CA ASN A 250 -14.11 22.67 12.85
C ASN A 250 -13.07 22.40 13.95
N GLN A 251 -13.47 22.14 15.19
CA GLN A 251 -12.52 21.79 16.25
C GLN A 251 -11.90 20.42 15.99
N THR A 252 -10.59 20.34 16.17
CA THR A 252 -9.84 19.09 15.98
C THR A 252 -9.78 18.26 17.26
N VAL A 253 -9.55 16.96 17.13
CA VAL A 253 -9.27 16.04 18.26
C VAL A 253 -8.15 16.59 19.15
N ARG A 254 -7.07 17.11 18.55
CA ARG A 254 -6.00 17.82 19.27
C ARG A 254 -6.52 19.03 20.05
N GLY A 255 -7.44 19.80 19.49
CA GLY A 255 -8.04 20.96 20.16
C GLY A 255 -8.79 20.57 21.44
N TYR A 256 -9.57 19.49 21.40
CA TYR A 256 -10.22 18.92 22.59
C TYR A 256 -9.20 18.43 23.63
N MET A 257 -8.19 17.65 23.20
CA MET A 257 -7.16 17.14 24.11
C MET A 257 -6.27 18.23 24.71
N LEU A 258 -5.97 19.30 23.95
CA LEU A 258 -5.21 20.44 24.44
C LEU A 258 -5.98 21.23 25.51
N ALA A 259 -7.30 21.38 25.38
CA ALA A 259 -8.14 22.00 26.40
C ALA A 259 -8.13 21.19 27.72
N GLN A 260 -8.20 19.86 27.62
CA GLN A 260 -8.05 18.95 28.77
C GLN A 260 -6.66 19.07 29.41
N GLN A 261 -5.59 19.13 28.60
CA GLN A 261 -4.22 19.31 29.08
C GLN A 261 -4.01 20.68 29.76
N GLN A 262 -4.50 21.76 29.16
CA GLN A 262 -4.38 23.13 29.69
C GLN A 262 -5.18 23.34 30.98
N SER A 263 -6.30 22.62 31.13
CA SER A 263 -7.10 22.61 32.36
C SER A 263 -6.49 21.74 33.48
N ASN A 264 -5.39 21.03 33.19
CA ASN A 264 -4.70 20.11 34.10
C ASN A 264 -5.65 19.04 34.70
N VAL A 265 -6.48 18.44 33.84
CA VAL A 265 -7.46 17.39 34.21
C VAL A 265 -7.12 16.00 33.68
N LEU A 266 -6.11 15.86 32.81
CA LEU A 266 -5.63 14.54 32.38
C LEU A 266 -4.94 13.82 33.54
N LEU A 267 -5.27 12.54 33.76
CA LEU A 267 -4.69 11.74 34.84
C LEU A 267 -3.24 11.33 34.55
N ASP A 268 -2.51 10.95 35.59
CA ASP A 268 -1.22 10.26 35.44
C ASP A 268 -1.39 8.97 34.62
N GLU A 269 -0.35 8.60 33.86
CA GLU A 269 -0.34 7.46 32.92
C GLU A 269 -1.26 7.59 31.69
N HIS A 270 -1.89 8.75 31.43
CA HIS A 270 -2.59 8.99 30.16
C HIS A 270 -1.64 8.88 28.95
N ASN A 271 -2.17 8.48 27.79
CA ASN A 271 -1.42 8.46 26.54
C ASN A 271 -1.22 9.89 25.99
N PRO A 272 0.01 10.43 25.95
CA PRO A 272 0.27 11.81 25.52
C PRO A 272 0.42 11.94 24.00
N GLU A 273 0.22 10.85 23.25
CA GLU A 273 0.49 10.76 21.81
C GLU A 273 -0.76 10.39 21.01
N GLN A 274 -1.65 9.57 21.56
CA GLN A 274 -2.87 9.06 20.92
C GLN A 274 -4.11 9.11 21.82
N VAL A 275 -5.29 9.17 21.20
CA VAL A 275 -6.62 9.14 21.83
C VAL A 275 -7.57 8.34 20.93
N THR A 276 -8.45 7.52 21.51
CA THR A 276 -9.33 6.65 20.73
C THR A 276 -10.64 7.37 20.40
N LEU A 277 -10.93 7.58 19.11
CA LEU A 277 -12.23 8.05 18.65
C LEU A 277 -13.16 6.84 18.49
N VAL A 278 -14.27 6.84 19.22
CA VAL A 278 -15.41 5.96 18.97
C VAL A 278 -16.47 6.77 18.25
N ARG A 279 -16.77 6.36 17.01
CA ARG A 279 -17.83 7.00 16.24
C ARG A 279 -19.18 6.49 16.66
N THR A 280 -20.09 7.43 16.84
CA THR A 280 -21.53 7.18 16.91
C THR A 280 -21.99 6.17 15.86
N SER A 281 -21.76 6.46 14.58
CA SER A 281 -22.30 5.72 13.43
C SER A 281 -21.78 4.28 13.20
N ALA A 282 -20.82 3.78 13.98
CA ALA A 282 -20.13 2.51 13.70
C ALA A 282 -20.93 1.27 14.15
N ALA A 283 -20.72 0.13 13.48
CA ALA A 283 -21.22 -1.17 13.96
C ALA A 283 -20.22 -1.78 14.96
N HIS A 284 -20.71 -2.46 15.99
CA HIS A 284 -19.87 -2.86 17.14
C HIS A 284 -18.70 -3.81 16.79
N ARG A 285 -18.81 -4.60 15.72
CA ARG A 285 -17.75 -5.51 15.23
C ARG A 285 -16.98 -5.00 14.00
N GLN A 286 -17.27 -3.79 13.50
CA GLN A 286 -16.61 -3.18 12.34
C GLN A 286 -15.61 -2.09 12.74
N SER A 287 -14.70 -2.42 13.68
CA SER A 287 -13.66 -1.50 14.21
C SER A 287 -14.20 -0.13 14.67
N PRO A 288 -15.14 -0.09 15.63
CA PRO A 288 -15.82 1.15 16.04
C PRO A 288 -14.91 2.17 16.75
N ALA A 289 -13.75 1.72 17.24
CA ALA A 289 -12.78 2.49 18.00
C ALA A 289 -11.48 2.69 17.17
N VAL A 290 -11.14 3.93 16.84
CA VAL A 290 -9.97 4.30 16.01
C VAL A 290 -8.99 5.13 16.82
N ALA A 291 -7.76 4.65 17.01
CA ALA A 291 -6.70 5.43 17.64
C ALA A 291 -6.24 6.57 16.72
N LEU A 292 -6.30 7.81 17.22
CA LEU A 292 -5.93 9.03 16.50
C LEU A 292 -4.79 9.77 17.21
N PRO A 293 -3.77 10.26 16.48
CA PRO A 293 -2.67 11.00 17.07
C PRO A 293 -3.10 12.43 17.47
N TRP A 294 -2.69 12.86 18.67
CA TRP A 294 -2.93 14.22 19.19
C TRP A 294 -1.71 14.88 19.84
N GLY A 295 -0.62 14.14 20.02
CA GLY A 295 0.62 14.67 20.58
C GLY A 295 1.16 15.85 19.78
N SER A 296 1.90 16.76 20.44
CA SER A 296 2.46 17.97 19.80
C SER A 296 3.31 17.67 18.56
N HIS A 297 3.85 16.46 18.49
CA HIS A 297 4.73 15.96 17.45
C HIS A 297 4.04 15.04 16.43
N ASN A 298 2.75 14.71 16.51
CA ASN A 298 2.13 13.79 15.53
C ASN A 298 0.66 14.13 15.20
N ALA A 299 0.09 15.14 15.85
CA ALA A 299 -1.34 15.41 15.82
C ALA A 299 -1.92 15.64 14.41
N GLY A 300 -2.87 14.80 14.03
CA GLY A 300 -3.74 15.08 12.90
C GLY A 300 -4.85 16.05 13.28
N GLY A 301 -5.28 16.88 12.33
CA GLY A 301 -6.52 17.65 12.45
C GLY A 301 -7.73 16.83 12.03
N HIS A 302 -7.88 15.66 12.65
CA HIS A 302 -9.11 14.89 12.60
C HIS A 302 -10.21 15.69 13.33
N GLN A 303 -11.41 15.69 12.77
CA GLN A 303 -12.59 16.31 13.39
C GLN A 303 -13.51 15.23 13.95
N VAL A 304 -14.29 15.59 14.96
CA VAL A 304 -15.32 14.75 15.60
C VAL A 304 -16.71 15.14 15.11
N GLN A 305 -17.67 14.22 15.15
CA GLN A 305 -19.08 14.52 14.91
C GLN A 305 -19.82 14.76 16.24
N PRO A 306 -20.94 15.51 16.23
CA PRO A 306 -21.83 15.60 17.38
C PRO A 306 -22.23 14.22 17.92
N GLY A 307 -22.02 14.00 19.22
CA GLY A 307 -22.27 12.75 19.92
C GLY A 307 -21.13 11.73 19.91
N ASP A 308 -20.05 11.94 19.12
CA ASP A 308 -18.88 11.04 19.13
C ASP A 308 -18.17 11.04 20.49
N MET A 309 -17.42 9.99 20.78
CA MET A 309 -16.66 9.83 22.01
C MET A 309 -15.15 9.81 21.77
N LEU A 310 -14.41 10.60 22.56
CA LEU A 310 -12.96 10.54 22.67
C LEU A 310 -12.57 9.83 23.97
N PHE A 311 -11.93 8.67 23.86
CA PHE A 311 -11.47 7.88 24.99
C PHE A 311 -9.95 8.04 25.18
N VAL A 312 -9.55 8.60 26.31
CA VAL A 312 -8.16 8.85 26.68
C VAL A 312 -7.56 7.57 27.28
N GLY A 313 -6.85 6.81 26.44
CA GLY A 313 -6.25 5.53 26.82
C GLY A 313 -4.98 5.65 27.67
N LEU A 314 -4.50 4.48 28.13
CA LEU A 314 -3.23 4.31 28.84
C LEU A 314 -2.02 4.62 27.94
N ARG A 315 -0.97 5.17 28.54
CA ARG A 315 0.33 5.38 27.89
C ARG A 315 0.93 4.06 27.42
N GLU A 316 1.25 3.97 26.14
CA GLU A 316 2.06 2.88 25.60
C GLU A 316 3.52 3.00 26.07
N GLY A 317 4.10 1.86 26.45
CA GLY A 317 5.45 1.80 26.99
C GLY A 317 6.48 1.54 25.90
N SER A 318 7.43 2.45 25.70
CA SER A 318 8.60 2.19 24.85
C SER A 318 9.60 1.28 25.57
N ALA A 319 9.83 0.09 25.01
CA ALA A 319 10.81 -0.85 25.52
C ALA A 319 12.24 -0.39 25.20
N TRP A 320 12.86 0.36 26.12
CA TRP A 320 14.29 0.70 26.10
C TRP A 320 14.82 1.31 24.78
N GLY A 321 14.03 2.19 24.14
CA GLY A 321 14.52 3.24 23.22
C GLY A 321 15.38 2.87 22.00
N LEU A 322 15.55 1.58 21.66
CA LEU A 322 16.47 1.12 20.61
C LEU A 322 15.87 0.11 19.63
N LEU A 323 14.67 -0.41 19.87
CA LEU A 323 13.96 -1.32 18.95
C LEU A 323 12.43 -1.07 18.97
N PRO A 324 11.73 -1.16 17.81
CA PRO A 324 10.30 -0.87 17.71
C PRO A 324 9.44 -2.09 18.09
N LEU A 325 9.38 -2.42 19.39
CA LEU A 325 8.52 -3.47 19.93
C LEU A 325 7.39 -2.90 20.78
N GLY A 326 6.35 -2.39 20.09
CA GLY A 326 5.13 -1.89 20.71
C GLY A 326 4.17 -3.00 21.15
N LYS A 327 4.04 -3.19 22.46
CA LYS A 327 2.84 -3.66 23.17
C LYS A 327 2.73 -2.81 24.45
N LEU A 328 1.55 -2.67 25.02
CA LEU A 328 1.30 -1.98 26.30
C LEU A 328 2.23 -2.53 27.41
N GLY A 329 3.37 -1.85 27.63
CA GLY A 329 4.57 -2.55 28.09
C GLY A 329 5.28 -2.00 29.33
N HIS A 330 5.12 -0.73 29.69
CA HIS A 330 5.96 -0.10 30.74
C HIS A 330 5.27 0.91 31.68
N SER A 331 4.01 1.30 31.43
CA SER A 331 3.17 2.05 32.40
C SER A 331 2.60 1.14 33.51
N LEU A 332 2.44 -0.14 33.20
CA LEU A 332 2.08 -1.22 34.13
C LEU A 332 3.28 -2.12 34.41
N ASP A 333 3.43 -2.53 35.68
CA ASP A 333 4.47 -3.47 36.07
C ASP A 333 4.27 -4.85 35.40
N LYS A 334 5.29 -5.71 35.47
CA LYS A 334 5.26 -7.01 34.80
C LYS A 334 4.17 -7.93 35.37
N ALA A 335 3.97 -7.97 36.68
CA ALA A 335 3.01 -8.88 37.31
C ALA A 335 1.57 -8.46 37.00
N THR A 336 1.28 -7.15 37.04
CA THR A 336 -0.02 -6.61 36.60
C THR A 336 -0.32 -7.01 35.15
N ARG A 337 0.65 -6.91 34.22
CA ARG A 337 0.46 -7.31 32.82
C ARG A 337 0.28 -8.81 32.60
N GLU A 338 0.88 -9.65 33.44
CA GLU A 338 0.68 -11.11 33.40
C GLU A 338 -0.71 -11.50 33.97
N ASN A 339 -1.30 -10.69 34.85
CA ASN A 339 -2.63 -10.92 35.44
C ASN A 339 -3.80 -10.43 34.56
N ILE A 340 -3.59 -9.40 33.72
CA ILE A 340 -4.63 -8.85 32.82
C ILE A 340 -4.11 -8.72 31.36
N PRO A 341 -3.75 -9.83 30.68
CA PRO A 341 -3.08 -9.81 29.39
C PRO A 341 -3.91 -9.22 28.25
N GLU A 342 -5.24 -9.28 28.35
CA GLU A 342 -6.20 -8.91 27.29
C GLU A 342 -6.97 -7.62 27.57
N PHE A 343 -6.68 -6.91 28.68
CA PHE A 343 -7.46 -5.74 29.14
C PHE A 343 -7.75 -4.69 28.05
N ALA A 344 -6.77 -4.38 27.20
CA ALA A 344 -6.96 -3.39 26.15
C ALA A 344 -7.82 -3.89 24.96
N GLU A 345 -7.83 -5.20 24.72
CA GLU A 345 -8.71 -5.83 23.72
C GLU A 345 -10.15 -5.87 24.25
N ASN A 346 -10.32 -6.31 25.50
CA ASN A 346 -11.59 -6.29 26.24
C ASN A 346 -12.18 -4.88 26.30
N LEU A 347 -11.35 -3.87 26.61
CA LEU A 347 -11.75 -2.46 26.66
C LEU A 347 -12.14 -1.94 25.27
N ASN A 348 -11.36 -2.20 24.22
CA ASN A 348 -11.70 -1.79 22.85
C ASN A 348 -12.99 -2.47 22.34
N GLN A 349 -13.24 -3.72 22.71
CA GLN A 349 -14.51 -4.40 22.45
C GLN A 349 -15.66 -3.69 23.18
N LEU A 350 -15.49 -3.37 24.47
CA LEU A 350 -16.48 -2.64 25.25
C LEU A 350 -16.80 -1.25 24.68
N LEU A 351 -15.78 -0.52 24.22
CA LEU A 351 -15.94 0.76 23.52
C LEU A 351 -16.87 0.64 22.30
N GLY A 352 -16.89 -0.53 21.65
CA GLY A 352 -17.74 -0.81 20.49
C GLY A 352 -19.23 -0.95 20.79
N TYR A 353 -19.61 -1.20 22.04
CA TYR A 353 -21.02 -1.24 22.46
C TYR A 353 -21.56 0.11 22.94
N PHE A 354 -20.76 1.19 22.96
CA PHE A 354 -21.17 2.48 23.50
C PHE A 354 -22.33 3.13 22.71
N VAL A 355 -23.40 3.51 23.43
CA VAL A 355 -24.57 4.20 22.87
C VAL A 355 -24.63 5.64 23.37
N SER A 356 -24.54 6.60 22.45
CA SER A 356 -24.68 8.02 22.71
C SER A 356 -26.12 8.38 23.11
N ASP A 357 -26.34 8.79 24.36
CA ASP A 357 -27.67 9.08 24.93
C ASP A 357 -27.81 10.57 25.34
N SER A 358 -28.86 11.24 24.86
CA SER A 358 -29.15 12.64 25.25
C SER A 358 -29.49 12.78 26.73
N ASN A 359 -30.14 11.78 27.33
CA ASN A 359 -30.90 11.86 28.58
C ASN A 359 -30.23 11.17 29.79
N ALA A 360 -29.38 10.15 29.58
CA ALA A 360 -28.86 9.30 30.67
C ALA A 360 -28.01 10.02 31.74
N ASP A 361 -27.39 11.15 31.41
CA ASP A 361 -26.24 11.71 32.13
C ASP A 361 -26.61 12.81 33.15
N THR A 362 -27.75 12.65 33.86
CA THR A 362 -28.22 13.59 34.91
C THR A 362 -27.60 13.34 36.29
N THR A 363 -26.71 12.35 36.41
CA THR A 363 -26.13 11.89 37.69
C THR A 363 -24.60 12.08 37.78
N ALA A 364 -23.98 12.75 36.81
CA ALA A 364 -22.56 13.08 36.87
C ALA A 364 -22.24 13.93 38.12
N ASN A 365 -21.22 13.50 38.89
CA ASN A 365 -20.81 14.14 40.14
C ASN A 365 -20.60 15.66 39.98
N ALA A 366 -21.20 16.47 40.85
CA ALA A 366 -21.16 17.94 40.75
C ALA A 366 -19.73 18.55 40.80
N SER A 367 -18.74 17.76 41.23
CA SER A 367 -17.31 18.11 41.19
C SER A 367 -16.69 17.99 39.79
N SER A 368 -17.06 16.97 38.99
CA SER A 368 -16.54 16.80 37.62
C SER A 368 -17.22 17.76 36.65
N ALA A 369 -18.53 18.00 36.79
CA ALA A 369 -19.27 18.99 36.00
C ALA A 369 -18.63 20.39 36.02
N ASN A 370 -18.13 20.85 37.17
CA ASN A 370 -17.42 22.12 37.31
C ASN A 370 -16.06 22.15 36.59
N LYS A 371 -15.32 21.02 36.54
CA LYS A 371 -14.07 20.89 35.79
C LYS A 371 -14.32 20.82 34.28
N SER A 372 -15.36 20.10 33.87
CA SER A 372 -15.83 20.06 32.48
C SER A 372 -16.29 21.44 31.99
N ALA A 373 -16.96 22.23 32.83
CA ALA A 373 -17.31 23.62 32.52
C ALA A 373 -16.08 24.53 32.35
N ALA A 374 -15.00 24.30 33.12
CA ALA A 374 -13.74 25.03 32.95
C ALA A 374 -13.07 24.70 31.60
N ALA A 375 -13.00 23.41 31.23
CA ALA A 375 -12.52 22.99 29.91
C ALA A 375 -13.38 23.57 28.77
N ALA A 376 -14.72 23.54 28.91
CA ALA A 376 -15.66 24.13 27.97
C ALA A 376 -15.45 25.65 27.76
N ASN A 377 -15.10 26.39 28.81
CA ASN A 377 -14.79 27.83 28.70
C ASN A 377 -13.50 28.09 27.90
N THR A 378 -12.51 27.19 27.93
CA THR A 378 -11.30 27.31 27.08
C THR A 378 -11.55 26.98 25.60
N LEU A 379 -12.67 26.32 25.28
CA LEU A 379 -13.05 25.94 23.91
C LEU A 379 -13.84 27.02 23.15
N ARG A 380 -14.33 28.08 23.82
CA ARG A 380 -15.11 29.16 23.20
C ARG A 380 -14.21 30.30 22.72
N PRO A 381 -14.16 30.63 21.40
CA PRO A 381 -13.43 31.80 20.93
C PRO A 381 -14.17 33.08 21.33
N GLU A 382 -13.52 33.95 22.12
CA GLU A 382 -14.02 35.30 22.35
C GLU A 382 -14.16 36.04 21.01
N HIS A 383 -15.38 36.49 20.70
CA HIS A 383 -15.70 37.25 19.49
C HIS A 383 -15.17 38.69 19.60
N ASN A 384 -13.86 38.84 19.50
CA ASN A 384 -13.17 40.10 19.68
C ASN A 384 -12.91 40.76 18.32
N TRP A 385 -13.81 41.67 17.91
CA TRP A 385 -13.76 42.38 16.62
C TRP A 385 -12.48 43.22 16.39
N GLY A 386 -11.60 43.35 17.39
CA GLY A 386 -10.24 43.90 17.23
C GLY A 386 -9.25 43.02 16.46
N GLN A 387 -9.62 41.81 16.01
CA GLN A 387 -8.70 40.90 15.30
C GLN A 387 -8.39 41.29 13.84
N LEU A 388 -9.05 42.30 13.26
CA LEU A 388 -8.86 42.71 11.84
C LEU A 388 -7.52 43.42 11.51
N LEU A 389 -6.62 43.61 12.49
CA LEU A 389 -5.33 44.30 12.29
C LEU A 389 -4.11 43.54 12.86
N ARG A 390 -4.14 42.21 12.88
CA ARG A 390 -2.93 41.39 13.10
C ARG A 390 -2.35 40.86 11.78
N PRO A 391 -1.11 41.21 11.42
CA PRO A 391 -0.29 40.32 10.61
C PRO A 391 -0.05 39.04 11.41
N TRP A 392 -0.08 37.89 10.73
CA TRP A 392 0.29 36.56 11.24
C TRP A 392 -0.73 35.95 12.22
N SER A 393 -1.89 35.54 11.69
CA SER A 393 -2.56 34.34 12.19
C SER A 393 -1.83 33.10 11.66
N ILE A 394 -1.30 32.27 12.56
CA ILE A 394 -0.78 30.95 12.20
C ILE A 394 -2.00 30.05 11.95
N ASN A 395 -2.23 29.68 10.70
CA ASN A 395 -3.28 28.73 10.33
C ASN A 395 -3.13 27.42 11.13
N GLN A 396 -4.22 26.96 11.76
CA GLN A 396 -4.26 25.72 12.56
C GLN A 396 -4.13 24.42 11.70
N HIS A 397 -3.79 24.56 10.42
CA HIS A 397 -3.49 23.49 9.48
C HIS A 397 -1.97 23.20 9.41
N SER A 398 -1.24 23.43 10.50
CA SER A 398 0.23 23.34 10.61
C SER A 398 0.69 22.14 11.48
N SER A 399 0.13 20.96 11.22
CA SER A 399 0.77 19.69 11.61
C SER A 399 1.59 19.15 10.43
N TRP A 400 2.73 18.51 10.74
CA TRP A 400 3.72 18.06 9.76
C TRP A 400 3.40 16.67 9.18
N GLU A 401 2.67 15.84 9.92
CA GLU A 401 2.08 14.57 9.46
C GLU A 401 0.55 14.72 9.33
N ARG A 402 0.03 14.43 8.13
CA ARG A 402 -1.38 14.23 7.74
C ARG A 402 -1.40 13.82 6.26
N GLN A 403 -2.28 12.96 5.75
CA GLN A 403 -3.34 12.09 6.30
C GLN A 403 -3.27 10.72 5.61
N ASN A 404 -2.94 9.64 6.32
CA ASN A 404 -3.22 8.27 5.85
C ASN A 404 -4.11 7.56 6.88
N ASN A 405 -5.22 7.02 6.35
CA ASN A 405 -6.29 6.19 6.95
C ASN A 405 -7.68 6.81 6.78
N SER A 406 -8.28 6.55 5.62
CA SER A 406 -9.67 6.82 5.30
C SER A 406 -10.38 5.59 4.72
N GLU A 407 -10.44 4.49 5.49
CA GLU A 407 -11.35 3.35 5.22
C GLU A 407 -12.86 3.72 5.34
N LEU A 408 -13.19 5.01 5.54
CA LEU A 408 -14.56 5.54 5.59
C LEU A 408 -14.85 6.58 4.49
N ALA A 409 -14.06 6.60 3.41
CA ALA A 409 -14.26 7.48 2.26
C ALA A 409 -15.27 6.94 1.21
N VAL A 410 -16.38 6.34 1.63
CA VAL A 410 -17.54 6.11 0.74
C VAL A 410 -18.41 7.37 0.72
N ASN A 411 -17.89 8.41 0.08
CA ASN A 411 -18.62 9.54 -0.51
C ASN A 411 -17.66 10.36 -1.39
N ALA A 412 -17.85 10.30 -2.70
CA ALA A 412 -17.04 11.05 -3.65
C ALA A 412 -17.49 12.53 -3.71
N THR A 413 -16.88 13.37 -2.88
CA THR A 413 -16.84 14.83 -3.06
C THR A 413 -15.42 15.34 -2.86
N LEU A 414 -15.04 16.36 -3.65
CA LEU A 414 -13.67 16.85 -3.81
C LEU A 414 -13.14 17.60 -2.57
N GLU A 415 -12.72 16.88 -1.54
CA GLU A 415 -11.76 17.38 -0.54
C GLU A 415 -10.44 16.61 -0.66
N ASN A 416 -9.63 17.08 -1.60
CA ASN A 416 -8.25 16.60 -1.80
C ASN A 416 -7.35 17.22 -0.71
N THR A 417 -7.49 16.77 0.53
CA THR A 417 -6.63 17.20 1.65
C THR A 417 -5.26 16.53 1.54
N GLU A 418 -4.46 17.02 0.58
CA GLU A 418 -3.19 16.41 0.16
C GLU A 418 -2.16 16.27 1.29
N ASN A 419 -1.54 15.10 1.35
CA ASN A 419 -0.54 14.78 2.37
C ASN A 419 0.72 15.63 2.18
N ARG A 420 1.22 16.21 3.27
CA ARG A 420 2.52 16.88 3.26
C ARG A 420 3.62 15.83 3.37
N ARG A 421 4.29 15.58 2.25
CA ARG A 421 5.32 14.54 2.13
C ARG A 421 6.67 15.06 2.61
N HIS A 422 7.53 14.23 3.19
CA HIS A 422 8.90 14.63 3.51
C HIS A 422 9.65 15.13 2.27
N THR A 423 10.55 16.07 2.48
CA THR A 423 11.41 16.59 1.42
C THR A 423 12.63 15.70 1.22
N TYR A 424 13.05 15.59 -0.04
CA TYR A 424 14.28 14.93 -0.41
C TYR A 424 15.42 15.95 -0.51
N ASN A 425 16.64 15.50 -0.21
CA ASN A 425 17.86 16.27 -0.32
C ASN A 425 18.56 16.02 -1.67
N ASN A 426 19.70 16.66 -1.90
CA ASN A 426 20.50 16.50 -3.12
C ASN A 426 21.00 15.06 -3.35
N TYR A 427 21.04 14.23 -2.29
CA TYR A 427 21.40 12.80 -2.37
C TYR A 427 20.23 11.93 -2.84
N GLY A 428 18.99 12.44 -2.84
CA GLY A 428 17.75 11.72 -3.15
C GLY A 428 17.15 10.97 -1.95
N SER A 429 17.77 11.10 -0.77
CA SER A 429 17.27 10.61 0.53
C SER A 429 16.41 11.66 1.22
N ILE A 430 15.58 11.29 2.20
CA ILE A 430 14.88 12.29 3.02
C ILE A 430 15.90 13.09 3.86
N GLY A 431 15.89 14.42 3.73
CA GLY A 431 16.90 15.29 4.33
C GLY A 431 16.71 16.79 4.09
N LEU A 432 17.71 17.59 4.47
CA LEU A 432 17.79 19.03 4.23
C LEU A 432 18.24 19.31 2.78
N ILE A 433 19.40 19.93 2.54
CA ILE A 433 19.89 20.29 1.19
C ILE A 433 21.03 19.33 0.81
N GLN A 434 22.18 19.42 1.49
CA GLN A 434 23.24 18.41 1.42
C GLN A 434 23.12 17.41 2.58
N MET A 435 22.66 17.86 3.75
CA MET A 435 22.67 17.08 4.98
C MET A 435 21.43 16.18 5.11
N PRO A 436 21.56 14.99 5.73
CA PRO A 436 20.43 14.11 6.04
C PRO A 436 19.65 14.60 7.26
N THR A 437 18.42 14.14 7.41
CA THR A 437 17.65 14.26 8.66
C THR A 437 17.43 12.88 9.28
N ALA A 438 16.91 12.83 10.51
CA ALA A 438 16.49 11.57 11.11
C ALA A 438 15.22 11.00 10.47
N ARG A 439 14.43 11.85 9.78
CA ARG A 439 13.09 11.55 9.28
C ARG A 439 13.02 10.35 8.35
N HIS A 440 11.98 9.55 8.52
CA HIS A 440 11.58 8.47 7.64
C HIS A 440 10.14 8.64 7.18
N ALA A 441 9.88 8.29 5.91
CA ALA A 441 8.53 8.17 5.41
C ALA A 441 7.86 6.88 5.92
N GLU A 442 6.59 6.71 5.56
CA GLU A 442 5.89 5.42 5.65
C GLU A 442 6.50 4.40 4.67
N ALA A 443 6.47 3.11 5.05
CA ALA A 443 6.84 2.03 4.16
C ALA A 443 6.17 2.14 2.77
N GLY A 444 6.92 1.76 1.75
CA GLY A 444 6.49 1.81 0.35
C GLY A 444 6.72 3.17 -0.33
N ALA A 445 7.01 4.25 0.41
CA ALA A 445 7.38 5.52 -0.20
C ALA A 445 8.59 5.34 -1.15
N PHE A 446 8.45 5.79 -2.38
CA PHE A 446 9.40 5.61 -3.47
C PHE A 446 9.68 6.94 -4.16
N ASN A 447 10.95 7.20 -4.48
CA ASN A 447 11.41 8.42 -5.13
C ASN A 447 12.38 8.09 -6.28
N ILE A 448 12.25 8.80 -7.40
CA ILE A 448 13.27 8.94 -8.43
C ILE A 448 13.67 10.42 -8.48
N SER A 449 14.92 10.73 -8.15
CA SER A 449 15.43 12.09 -8.14
C SER A 449 16.48 12.37 -9.21
N TYR A 450 16.50 13.61 -9.70
CA TYR A 450 17.61 14.21 -10.42
C TYR A 450 17.99 15.51 -9.71
N ASN A 451 19.26 15.64 -9.32
CA ASN A 451 19.80 16.85 -8.68
C ASN A 451 21.05 17.33 -9.43
N ASP A 452 21.06 18.62 -9.78
CA ASP A 452 22.18 19.34 -10.36
C ASP A 452 22.83 20.23 -9.31
N MET A 453 24.06 19.91 -8.94
CA MET A 453 24.86 20.59 -7.92
C MET A 453 26.07 21.34 -8.53
N ASN A 454 26.01 21.70 -9.82
CA ASN A 454 27.11 22.28 -10.62
C ASN A 454 28.28 21.31 -10.88
N GLU A 455 29.00 20.85 -9.85
CA GLU A 455 30.12 19.91 -10.02
C GLU A 455 29.68 18.44 -10.09
N TYR A 456 28.41 18.17 -9.75
CA TYR A 456 27.82 16.85 -9.65
C TYR A 456 26.40 16.80 -10.20
N TYR A 457 26.13 15.83 -11.06
CA TYR A 457 24.77 15.43 -11.45
C TYR A 457 24.45 14.10 -10.79
N ARG A 458 23.48 14.06 -9.87
CA ARG A 458 23.09 12.84 -9.15
C ARG A 458 21.71 12.38 -9.59
N TYR A 459 21.62 11.11 -9.97
CA TYR A 459 20.38 10.39 -10.23
C TYR A 459 20.22 9.36 -9.12
N THR A 460 19.14 9.41 -8.36
CA THR A 460 18.91 8.47 -7.25
C THR A 460 17.55 7.80 -7.39
N VAL A 461 17.49 6.52 -7.05
CA VAL A 461 16.24 5.79 -6.76
C VAL A 461 16.25 5.43 -5.29
N SER A 462 15.28 5.94 -4.54
CA SER A 462 15.15 5.73 -3.08
C SER A 462 13.85 5.03 -2.74
N VAL A 463 13.87 4.20 -1.71
CA VAL A 463 12.70 3.52 -1.18
C VAL A 463 12.73 3.45 0.35
N GLN A 464 11.60 3.73 0.97
CA GLN A 464 11.36 3.39 2.36
C GLN A 464 10.93 1.91 2.42
N LEU A 465 11.92 1.00 2.49
CA LEU A 465 11.71 -0.45 2.42
C LEU A 465 10.91 -0.97 3.63
N PHE A 466 11.14 -0.41 4.81
CA PHE A 466 10.32 -0.58 6.02
C PHE A 466 10.22 0.77 6.72
N ASP A 467 9.26 0.99 7.64
CA ASP A 467 9.17 2.24 8.40
C ASP A 467 10.47 2.61 9.13
N TRP A 468 11.34 1.64 9.40
CA TRP A 468 12.63 1.83 10.06
C TRP A 468 13.84 1.79 9.10
N LEU A 469 13.64 1.54 7.80
CA LEU A 469 14.72 1.34 6.81
C LEU A 469 14.43 2.08 5.49
N GLU A 470 15.24 3.09 5.19
CA GLU A 470 15.31 3.73 3.88
C GLU A 470 16.58 3.23 3.17
N ALA A 471 16.46 2.91 1.88
CA ALA A 471 17.57 2.45 1.04
C ALA A 471 17.54 3.13 -0.33
N SER A 472 18.71 3.50 -0.83
CA SER A 472 18.85 4.23 -2.09
C SER A 472 19.96 3.64 -2.97
N ALA A 473 19.78 3.72 -4.27
CA ALA A 473 20.80 3.41 -5.28
C ALA A 473 20.98 4.63 -6.19
N PHE A 474 22.22 5.00 -6.48
CA PHE A 474 22.50 6.24 -7.22
C PHE A 474 23.55 6.07 -8.33
N TYR A 475 23.45 6.95 -9.33
CA TYR A 475 24.52 7.30 -10.25
C TYR A 475 24.93 8.75 -10.03
N LEU A 476 26.24 8.97 -9.93
CA LEU A 476 26.85 10.30 -9.78
C LEU A 476 27.71 10.58 -11.01
N ARG A 477 27.47 11.69 -11.70
CA ARG A 477 28.26 12.10 -12.88
C ARG A 477 29.03 13.38 -12.59
N MET A 478 30.31 13.39 -12.95
CA MET A 478 31.23 14.51 -12.75
C MET A 478 31.48 15.22 -14.09
N PRO A 479 30.76 16.30 -14.45
CA PRO A 479 30.96 17.02 -15.72
C PRO A 479 32.41 17.47 -15.96
N ASN A 480 33.17 17.75 -14.90
CA ASN A 480 34.55 18.21 -14.99
C ASN A 480 35.59 17.08 -15.17
N ARG A 481 35.17 15.81 -15.36
CA ARG A 481 36.07 14.66 -15.55
C ARG A 481 35.59 13.75 -16.67
N LEU A 482 36.49 13.37 -17.58
CA LEU A 482 36.26 12.28 -18.52
C LEU A 482 36.36 10.92 -17.82
N TYR A 483 35.60 9.93 -18.29
CA TYR A 483 35.63 8.56 -17.76
C TYR A 483 37.00 7.91 -17.99
N SER A 484 37.55 8.06 -19.20
CA SER A 484 38.95 7.75 -19.53
C SER A 484 39.57 8.90 -20.33
N ARG A 485 40.91 8.96 -20.34
CA ARG A 485 41.67 9.84 -21.23
C ARG A 485 41.82 9.26 -22.64
N ASP A 486 41.43 8.00 -22.85
CA ASP A 486 41.44 7.34 -24.15
C ASP A 486 40.08 7.47 -24.85
N PRO A 487 39.98 8.25 -25.96
CA PRO A 487 38.74 8.41 -26.70
C PRO A 487 38.26 7.12 -27.38
N SER A 488 39.14 6.13 -27.61
CA SER A 488 38.75 4.84 -28.17
C SER A 488 38.01 3.97 -27.15
N PHE A 489 38.26 4.18 -25.85
CA PHE A 489 37.62 3.45 -24.75
C PHE A 489 36.31 4.09 -24.28
N SER A 490 36.27 5.41 -24.03
CA SER A 490 35.08 6.08 -23.48
C SER A 490 34.53 7.23 -24.32
N GLY A 491 35.09 7.52 -25.50
CA GLY A 491 34.71 8.68 -26.30
C GLY A 491 34.79 9.98 -25.47
N THR A 492 33.70 10.74 -25.46
CA THR A 492 33.52 11.95 -24.64
C THR A 492 32.65 11.73 -23.39
N SER A 493 32.49 10.47 -22.96
CA SER A 493 31.71 10.15 -21.75
C SER A 493 32.38 10.72 -20.50
N ILE A 494 31.61 11.44 -19.69
CA ILE A 494 32.06 11.94 -18.39
C ILE A 494 32.05 10.84 -17.32
N LEU A 495 32.96 10.96 -16.36
CA LEU A 495 33.12 10.00 -15.28
C LEU A 495 31.79 9.82 -14.55
N THR A 496 31.39 8.55 -14.44
CA THR A 496 30.15 8.13 -13.81
C THR A 496 30.48 7.12 -12.72
N ASP A 497 30.13 7.47 -11.49
CA ASP A 497 30.28 6.65 -10.30
C ASP A 497 28.91 6.11 -9.86
N LYS A 498 28.91 5.05 -9.04
CA LYS A 498 27.73 4.28 -8.67
C LYS A 498 27.85 3.76 -7.23
N GLY A 499 26.78 3.87 -6.46
CA GLY A 499 26.79 3.45 -5.06
C GLY A 499 25.40 3.23 -4.49
N PHE A 500 25.38 2.94 -3.20
CA PHE A 500 24.18 2.73 -2.41
C PHE A 500 24.26 3.51 -1.11
N ASP A 501 23.11 4.01 -0.67
CA ASP A 501 22.93 4.67 0.62
C ASP A 501 21.91 3.88 1.45
N VAL A 502 22.05 3.90 2.78
CA VAL A 502 21.10 3.29 3.70
C VAL A 502 20.93 4.16 4.94
N LYS A 503 19.70 4.28 5.45
CA LYS A 503 19.37 4.99 6.69
C LYS A 503 18.43 4.11 7.53
N VAL A 504 18.74 4.02 8.81
CA VAL A 504 18.08 3.15 9.80
C VAL A 504 17.57 4.01 10.95
N ARG A 505 16.27 3.93 11.23
CA ARG A 505 15.66 4.56 12.41
C ARG A 505 15.96 3.75 13.66
N LEU A 506 16.54 4.39 14.66
CA LEU A 506 16.79 3.82 15.98
C LEU A 506 15.65 4.12 16.96
N ALA A 507 15.13 5.35 16.92
CA ALA A 507 14.04 5.80 17.78
C ALA A 507 13.06 6.68 16.99
N LYS A 508 11.76 6.49 17.19
CA LYS A 508 10.73 7.41 16.70
C LYS A 508 10.73 8.69 17.54
N GLU A 509 10.31 9.82 16.95
CA GLU A 509 9.99 11.01 17.73
C GLU A 509 8.89 10.70 18.76
N SER A 510 9.02 11.29 19.95
CA SER A 510 7.99 11.31 20.99
C SER A 510 7.84 12.74 21.51
N THR A 511 6.94 12.99 22.46
CA THR A 511 6.76 14.33 23.05
C THR A 511 8.07 14.93 23.59
N TYR A 512 8.94 14.14 24.23
CA TYR A 512 10.17 14.64 24.87
C TYR A 512 11.48 14.26 24.16
N PHE A 513 11.46 13.28 23.25
CA PHE A 513 12.65 12.74 22.60
C PHE A 513 12.58 12.94 21.08
N PRO A 514 13.66 13.34 20.39
CA PRO A 514 13.70 13.45 18.93
C PRO A 514 13.61 12.08 18.25
N GLU A 515 13.23 12.07 16.97
CA GLU A 515 13.51 10.92 16.10
C GLU A 515 15.03 10.80 15.94
N ILE A 516 15.59 9.59 16.05
CA ILE A 516 17.03 9.34 15.89
C ILE A 516 17.24 8.28 14.82
N SER A 517 18.12 8.58 13.87
CA SER A 517 18.49 7.66 12.79
C SER A 517 19.99 7.70 12.51
N VAL A 518 20.50 6.58 12.01
CA VAL A 518 21.89 6.39 11.59
C VAL A 518 21.90 6.08 10.11
N GLY A 519 22.83 6.65 9.34
CA GLY A 519 22.95 6.33 7.93
C GLY A 519 24.38 6.20 7.44
N LEU A 520 24.51 5.48 6.33
CA LEU A 520 25.74 5.22 5.59
C LEU A 520 25.50 5.62 4.14
N ILE A 521 26.26 6.58 3.64
CA ILE A 521 26.22 7.09 2.26
C ILE A 521 27.40 6.47 1.51
N ASP A 522 27.14 6.02 0.27
CA ASP A 522 28.11 5.30 -0.57
C ASP A 522 28.76 4.09 0.14
N PHE A 523 27.97 3.36 0.94
CA PHE A 523 28.47 2.24 1.77
C PHE A 523 28.90 1.01 0.94
N ALA A 524 28.52 0.97 -0.34
CA ALA A 524 28.76 -0.14 -1.26
C ALA A 524 29.03 0.30 -2.72
N GLY A 525 29.77 1.40 -2.93
CA GLY A 525 30.20 1.89 -4.25
C GLY A 525 31.73 1.90 -4.44
N THR A 526 32.26 3.03 -4.92
CA THR A 526 33.72 3.28 -5.01
C THR A 526 34.29 4.01 -3.80
N GLY A 527 33.43 4.44 -2.87
CA GLY A 527 33.80 5.12 -1.63
C GLY A 527 34.06 6.63 -1.79
N LEU A 528 33.85 7.18 -2.99
CA LEU A 528 34.07 8.59 -3.32
C LEU A 528 33.25 9.54 -2.44
N LEU A 529 32.03 9.15 -2.08
CA LEU A 529 31.14 9.95 -1.22
C LEU A 529 30.93 9.30 0.16
N SER A 530 31.80 8.35 0.53
CA SER A 530 31.69 7.57 1.77
C SER A 530 31.55 8.48 2.99
N SER A 531 30.37 8.41 3.60
CA SER A 531 30.02 9.20 4.80
C SER A 531 29.19 8.34 5.73
N GLU A 532 29.40 8.50 7.03
CA GLU A 532 28.52 7.93 8.05
C GLU A 532 27.95 9.07 8.90
N TYR A 533 26.71 8.93 9.38
CA TYR A 533 26.10 9.97 10.20
C TYR A 533 25.15 9.43 11.26
N ILE A 534 24.96 10.26 12.30
CA ILE A 534 23.90 10.12 13.29
C ILE A 534 23.11 11.44 13.28
N ALA A 535 21.80 11.37 13.06
CA ALA A 535 20.92 12.53 13.03
C ALA A 535 19.83 12.41 14.09
N ALA A 536 19.46 13.54 14.68
CA ALA A 536 18.31 13.71 15.57
C ALA A 536 17.40 14.82 15.02
N SER A 537 16.11 14.53 14.82
CA SER A 537 15.12 15.49 14.30
C SER A 537 13.93 15.68 15.27
N LYS A 538 13.46 16.91 15.42
CA LYS A 538 12.38 17.29 16.35
C LYS A 538 11.46 18.32 15.70
N ALA A 539 10.17 17.99 15.62
CA ALA A 539 9.16 18.90 15.08
C ALA A 539 8.59 19.80 16.16
N TRP A 540 8.39 21.07 15.84
CA TRP A 540 7.76 22.06 16.70
C TRP A 540 6.96 23.08 15.89
N GLY A 541 5.64 22.87 15.83
CA GLY A 541 4.74 23.69 15.01
C GLY A 541 5.07 23.56 13.52
N PRO A 542 5.28 24.66 12.78
CA PRO A 542 5.63 24.62 11.35
C PRO A 542 7.13 24.38 11.09
N PHE A 543 7.94 24.15 12.14
CA PHE A 543 9.38 23.93 12.02
C PHE A 543 9.76 22.48 12.32
N ASP A 544 10.70 21.92 11.55
CA ASP A 544 11.39 20.67 11.86
C ASP A 544 12.89 20.93 12.01
N PHE A 545 13.40 20.77 13.23
CA PHE A 545 14.79 21.03 13.57
C PHE A 545 15.60 19.75 13.48
N THR A 546 16.81 19.82 12.93
CA THR A 546 17.74 18.68 12.86
C THR A 546 19.11 19.07 13.40
N LEU A 547 19.71 18.16 14.16
CA LEU A 547 21.09 18.22 14.63
C LEU A 547 21.74 16.86 14.36
N GLY A 548 22.99 16.83 13.90
CA GLY A 548 23.67 15.56 13.65
C GLY A 548 25.18 15.66 13.60
N LEU A 549 25.81 14.47 13.62
CA LEU A 549 27.25 14.29 13.53
C LEU A 549 27.56 13.47 12.29
N GLY A 550 28.44 14.00 11.44
CA GLY A 550 28.96 13.35 10.24
C GLY A 550 30.40 12.87 10.42
N PHE A 551 30.73 11.81 9.71
CA PHE A 551 32.05 11.16 9.64
C PHE A 551 32.37 10.84 8.17
N GLY A 552 33.63 10.58 7.84
CA GLY A 552 34.07 10.43 6.46
C GLY A 552 33.99 11.76 5.72
N ARG A 553 33.38 11.82 4.53
CA ARG A 553 33.25 13.09 3.77
C ARG A 553 32.45 14.15 4.53
N MET A 554 31.43 13.76 5.31
CA MET A 554 30.67 14.67 6.20
C MET A 554 31.40 14.98 7.53
N GLY A 555 32.63 14.48 7.72
CA GLY A 555 33.45 14.78 8.89
C GLY A 555 34.49 15.87 8.66
N THR A 556 34.77 16.25 7.41
CA THR A 556 36.03 16.91 7.04
C THR A 556 36.19 18.36 7.52
N ALA A 557 35.12 19.02 7.97
CA ALA A 557 35.24 20.31 8.65
C ALA A 557 35.87 20.21 10.07
N ASP A 558 36.07 19.00 10.60
CA ASP A 558 36.71 18.67 11.89
C ASP A 558 36.33 19.63 13.03
N HIS A 559 35.02 19.80 13.24
CA HIS A 559 34.49 20.73 14.23
C HIS A 559 34.85 20.32 15.67
N PHE A 560 35.06 19.03 15.94
CA PHE A 560 35.42 18.49 17.25
C PHE A 560 35.99 17.07 17.15
N LYS A 561 36.83 16.69 18.12
CA LYS A 561 37.38 15.33 18.19
C LYS A 561 36.28 14.28 18.29
N ASN A 562 36.35 13.26 17.43
CA ASN A 562 35.43 12.14 17.37
C ASN A 562 35.09 11.57 18.76
N PRO A 563 33.80 11.52 19.17
CA PRO A 563 33.40 11.13 20.52
C PRO A 563 33.61 9.62 20.76
N PHE A 564 33.65 8.81 19.71
CA PHE A 564 33.93 7.37 19.79
C PHE A 564 35.41 7.06 20.11
N CYS A 565 36.31 8.06 20.04
CA CYS A 565 37.65 7.96 20.62
C CYS A 565 37.65 7.63 22.12
N ILE A 566 36.60 8.01 22.85
CA ILE A 566 36.51 7.83 24.31
C ILE A 566 36.36 6.33 24.68
N PRO A 567 35.38 5.58 24.13
CA PRO A 567 35.29 4.14 24.37
C PRO A 567 36.38 3.31 23.67
N SER A 568 36.95 3.75 22.55
CA SER A 568 38.11 3.08 21.92
C SER A 568 38.94 4.02 21.05
N SER A 569 40.26 4.01 21.22
CA SER A 569 41.19 4.75 20.36
C SER A 569 41.14 4.34 18.89
N SER A 570 40.61 3.14 18.57
CA SER A 570 40.47 2.66 17.19
C SER A 570 39.54 3.50 16.32
N PHE A 571 38.72 4.39 16.90
CA PHE A 571 37.87 5.32 16.17
C PHE A 571 38.54 6.66 15.83
N CYS A 572 39.68 6.98 16.44
CA CYS A 572 40.34 8.27 16.21
C CYS A 572 40.93 8.40 14.81
N ASP A 573 41.43 7.31 14.24
CA ASP A 573 42.10 7.30 12.94
C ASP A 573 41.25 6.53 11.92
N ARG A 574 40.93 7.16 10.78
CA ARG A 574 40.30 6.48 9.64
C ARG A 574 41.39 5.80 8.80
N PRO A 575 41.33 4.47 8.55
CA PRO A 575 42.28 3.80 7.66
C PRO A 575 42.26 4.41 6.26
N SER A 576 43.44 4.61 5.65
CA SER A 576 43.56 5.22 4.34
C SER A 576 43.51 4.19 3.20
N GLY A 577 42.79 4.54 2.13
CA GLY A 577 42.61 3.70 0.94
C GLY A 577 41.25 2.98 0.89
N TYR A 578 41.02 2.29 -0.22
CA TYR A 578 39.85 1.42 -0.44
C TYR A 578 40.37 0.04 -0.86
N SER A 579 39.66 -1.03 -0.48
CA SER A 579 40.06 -2.39 -0.83
C SER A 579 39.70 -2.72 -2.30
N GLY A 580 40.68 -3.18 -3.06
CA GLY A 580 40.48 -3.65 -4.44
C GLY A 580 40.13 -2.55 -5.45
N ARG A 581 39.23 -2.86 -6.39
CA ARG A 581 38.76 -1.97 -7.47
C ARG A 581 37.35 -1.43 -7.22
N GLY A 582 36.94 -1.37 -5.95
CA GLY A 582 35.57 -1.02 -5.52
C GLY A 582 34.64 -2.22 -5.37
N GLY A 583 33.52 -2.01 -4.69
CA GLY A 583 32.45 -3.01 -4.52
C GLY A 583 32.52 -3.93 -3.31
N THR A 584 33.56 -3.83 -2.48
CA THR A 584 33.70 -4.39 -1.12
C THR A 584 33.06 -3.49 -0.07
N LEU A 585 32.72 -4.05 1.11
CA LEU A 585 32.16 -3.27 2.23
C LEU A 585 33.28 -2.79 3.17
N GLU A 586 33.48 -1.49 3.28
CA GLU A 586 34.55 -0.85 4.07
C GLU A 586 34.19 -0.69 5.56
N VAL A 587 33.66 -1.75 6.18
CA VAL A 587 33.16 -1.77 7.58
C VAL A 587 34.22 -1.29 8.58
N GLY A 588 35.51 -1.51 8.28
CA GLY A 588 36.63 -1.06 9.10
C GLY A 588 36.83 0.46 9.17
N GLN A 589 36.13 1.25 8.34
CA GLN A 589 36.25 2.71 8.29
C GLN A 589 35.09 3.44 9.00
N TRP A 590 33.97 2.79 9.25
CA TRP A 590 32.73 3.44 9.68
C TRP A 590 32.85 4.15 11.05
N PHE A 591 32.38 5.40 11.11
CA PHE A 591 32.40 6.27 12.30
C PHE A 591 33.81 6.57 12.83
N ARG A 592 34.84 6.46 11.98
CA ARG A 592 36.25 6.73 12.31
C ARG A 592 36.80 7.99 11.63
N GLY A 593 37.83 8.56 12.27
CA GLY A 593 38.46 9.80 11.83
C GLY A 593 37.68 11.02 12.33
N ASP A 594 37.89 12.13 11.66
CA ASP A 594 37.37 13.46 11.98
C ASP A 594 35.82 13.49 12.05
N ALA A 595 35.28 14.38 12.88
CA ALA A 595 33.84 14.48 13.14
C ALA A 595 33.31 15.90 12.91
N GLY A 596 32.28 15.99 12.07
CA GLY A 596 31.66 17.24 11.65
C GLY A 596 30.27 17.41 12.27
N LEU A 597 30.05 18.50 13.00
CA LEU A 597 28.70 18.89 13.44
C LEU A 597 27.93 19.47 12.24
N PHE A 598 26.70 19.00 11.99
CA PHE A 598 25.76 19.64 11.08
C PHE A 598 24.43 19.94 11.77
N ALA A 599 23.70 20.94 11.29
CA ALA A 599 22.41 21.33 11.83
C ALA A 599 21.52 21.98 10.76
N GLY A 600 20.23 22.11 11.04
CA GLY A 600 19.34 22.90 10.19
C GLY A 600 17.90 22.91 10.65
N VAL A 601 17.09 23.65 9.91
CA VAL A 601 15.65 23.75 10.10
C VAL A 601 14.93 23.77 8.76
N GLU A 602 13.90 22.93 8.63
CA GLU A 602 12.88 23.07 7.59
C GLU A 602 11.70 23.86 8.17
N TYR A 603 11.17 24.80 7.39
CA TYR A 603 10.01 25.62 7.73
C TYR A 603 8.90 25.42 6.69
N GLN A 604 7.76 24.89 7.13
CA GLN A 604 6.53 24.85 6.35
C GLN A 604 5.92 26.25 6.30
N THR A 605 5.98 26.89 5.13
CA THR A 605 5.43 28.23 4.96
C THR A 605 3.89 28.22 4.95
N PRO A 606 3.23 29.38 5.15
CA PRO A 606 1.80 29.53 4.92
C PRO A 606 1.37 29.45 3.44
N ILE A 607 2.33 29.49 2.49
CA ILE A 607 2.06 29.30 1.07
C ILE A 607 1.91 27.79 0.83
N ASP A 608 0.84 27.39 0.14
CA ASP A 608 0.55 25.98 -0.06
C ASP A 608 1.72 25.26 -0.76
N ARG A 609 2.05 24.08 -0.24
CA ARG A 609 3.11 23.18 -0.75
C ARG A 609 4.55 23.76 -0.80
N LEU A 610 4.79 24.96 -0.27
CA LEU A 610 6.13 25.58 -0.25
C LEU A 610 6.80 25.44 1.13
N ARG A 611 8.03 24.95 1.13
CA ARG A 611 8.92 24.84 2.29
C ARG A 611 10.22 25.58 2.05
N LEU A 612 10.76 26.16 3.12
CA LEU A 612 12.08 26.79 3.14
C LEU A 612 13.02 25.99 4.05
N LYS A 613 14.29 25.90 3.67
CA LYS A 613 15.33 25.19 4.41
C LYS A 613 16.47 26.15 4.74
N LEU A 614 16.96 26.07 5.97
CA LEU A 614 18.26 26.61 6.38
C LEU A 614 19.10 25.45 6.89
N GLU A 615 20.29 25.28 6.33
CA GLU A 615 21.23 24.21 6.66
C GLU A 615 22.59 24.82 7.03
N PHE A 616 23.24 24.22 8.03
CA PHE A 616 24.65 24.37 8.35
C PHE A 616 25.33 23.03 8.05
N GLU A 617 26.14 22.99 7.00
CA GLU A 617 26.79 21.76 6.53
C GLU A 617 28.16 21.50 7.19
N SER A 618 28.59 20.23 7.17
CA SER A 618 29.82 19.73 7.80
C SER A 618 30.92 19.35 6.81
N ASN A 619 30.73 19.58 5.51
CA ASN A 619 31.72 19.31 4.48
C ASN A 619 32.65 20.52 4.29
N ASP A 620 33.97 20.31 4.25
CA ASP A 620 34.94 21.35 3.85
C ASP A 620 35.30 21.29 2.34
N TYR A 621 34.90 20.21 1.65
CA TYR A 621 35.21 19.87 0.25
C TYR A 621 36.72 19.75 -0.09
N SER A 622 37.65 19.76 0.87
CA SER A 622 39.09 19.78 0.59
C SER A 622 39.63 18.47 -0.03
N GLN A 623 38.96 17.35 0.27
CA GLN A 623 39.31 16.01 -0.23
C GLN A 623 38.47 15.58 -1.45
N ASP A 624 37.60 16.48 -1.94
CA ASP A 624 36.58 16.18 -2.93
C ASP A 624 37.18 15.99 -4.35
N ARG A 625 36.67 15.03 -5.13
CA ARG A 625 37.29 14.58 -6.40
C ARG A 625 36.50 14.97 -7.65
N ALA A 626 35.75 16.07 -7.58
CA ALA A 626 34.97 16.62 -8.68
C ALA A 626 35.76 16.89 -9.98
N GLY A 627 37.08 17.09 -9.88
CA GLY A 627 37.96 17.48 -11.00
C GLY A 627 38.29 18.97 -11.05
N VAL A 628 37.65 19.75 -10.17
CA VAL A 628 37.91 21.16 -9.88
C VAL A 628 37.99 21.33 -8.36
N THR A 629 38.71 22.36 -7.90
CA THR A 629 38.74 22.72 -6.47
C THR A 629 37.43 23.40 -6.09
N ILE A 630 36.79 22.95 -5.01
CA ILE A 630 35.58 23.53 -4.43
C ILE A 630 36.01 24.25 -3.16
N ASN A 631 35.80 25.57 -3.08
CA ASN A 631 36.17 26.40 -1.93
C ASN A 631 34.92 27.10 -1.39
N PRO A 632 34.18 26.51 -0.42
CA PRO A 632 32.99 27.14 0.13
C PRO A 632 33.33 28.45 0.84
N SER A 633 32.57 29.51 0.56
CA SER A 633 32.68 30.81 1.23
C SER A 633 31.88 30.90 2.53
N THR A 634 30.93 29.98 2.73
CA THR A 634 30.09 29.82 3.92
C THR A 634 29.66 28.37 4.05
N ALA A 635 29.45 27.90 5.27
CA ALA A 635 28.84 26.60 5.58
C ALA A 635 27.30 26.67 5.67
N PHE A 636 26.70 27.85 5.44
CA PHE A 636 25.25 28.03 5.46
C PHE A 636 24.63 27.94 4.07
N ASN A 637 23.71 26.99 3.92
CA ASN A 637 22.95 26.73 2.69
C ASN A 637 21.47 27.09 2.88
N PHE A 638 20.84 27.61 1.83
CA PHE A 638 19.44 28.07 1.84
C PHE A 638 18.66 27.39 0.73
N GLY A 639 17.51 26.79 1.03
CA GLY A 639 16.74 25.99 0.09
C GLY A 639 15.27 26.37 0.03
N ALA A 640 14.66 26.20 -1.13
CA ALA A 640 13.21 26.26 -1.33
C ALA A 640 12.75 24.96 -2.01
N ASN A 641 11.79 24.26 -1.39
CA ASN A 641 11.17 23.07 -1.96
C ASN A 641 9.68 23.31 -2.20
N TRP A 642 9.22 23.04 -3.42
CA TRP A 642 7.83 23.21 -3.83
C TRP A 642 7.26 21.89 -4.36
N GLN A 643 6.32 21.32 -3.62
CA GLN A 643 5.52 20.17 -4.06
C GLN A 643 4.50 20.66 -5.10
N LEU A 644 4.72 20.43 -6.39
CA LEU A 644 3.78 20.88 -7.43
C LEU A 644 2.45 20.13 -7.34
N ASN A 645 2.53 18.83 -7.06
CA ASN A 645 1.38 17.93 -6.89
C ASN A 645 1.81 16.69 -6.09
N ASN A 646 0.88 15.75 -5.86
CA ASN A 646 1.11 14.46 -5.20
C ASN A 646 2.09 13.50 -5.91
N ALA A 647 2.85 13.92 -6.92
CA ALA A 647 3.83 13.11 -7.63
C ALA A 647 5.16 13.83 -7.96
N ILE A 648 5.24 15.16 -7.90
CA ILE A 648 6.40 15.94 -8.35
C ILE A 648 6.76 17.02 -7.32
N ASP A 649 8.00 16.98 -6.83
CA ASP A 649 8.60 18.04 -6.02
C ASP A 649 9.77 18.69 -6.76
N LEU A 650 9.84 20.02 -6.70
CA LEU A 650 10.98 20.81 -7.20
C LEU A 650 11.78 21.38 -6.03
N SER A 651 13.10 21.44 -6.16
CA SER A 651 13.99 22.14 -5.23
C SER A 651 14.87 23.15 -5.95
N LEU A 652 15.07 24.31 -5.32
CA LEU A 652 16.02 25.33 -5.73
C LEU A 652 16.80 25.75 -4.49
N ASN A 653 18.12 25.58 -4.50
CA ASN A 653 18.95 25.88 -3.33
C ASN A 653 20.14 26.76 -3.70
N TYR A 654 20.60 27.55 -2.73
CA TYR A 654 21.81 28.35 -2.78
C TYR A 654 22.79 27.77 -1.76
N GLU A 655 23.91 27.27 -2.26
CA GLU A 655 24.87 26.44 -1.53
C GLU A 655 26.28 27.03 -1.60
N ARG A 656 27.09 26.82 -0.55
CA ARG A 656 28.52 27.20 -0.47
C ARG A 656 28.81 28.72 -0.63
N GLY A 657 27.75 29.52 -0.78
CA GLY A 657 27.78 30.97 -0.91
C GLY A 657 28.03 31.51 -2.33
N ASP A 658 28.02 30.64 -3.35
CA ASP A 658 28.15 31.02 -4.76
C ASP A 658 27.46 30.08 -5.75
N VAL A 659 27.02 28.88 -5.36
CA VAL A 659 26.39 27.90 -6.26
C VAL A 659 24.86 27.90 -6.11
N LEU A 660 24.16 27.93 -7.24
CA LEU A 660 22.72 27.66 -7.32
C LEU A 660 22.50 26.22 -7.80
N THR A 661 21.75 25.42 -7.04
CA THR A 661 21.44 24.02 -7.35
C THR A 661 19.95 23.84 -7.62
N PHE A 662 19.60 22.85 -8.42
CA PHE A 662 18.20 22.55 -8.78
C PHE A 662 17.95 21.04 -8.76
N GLY A 663 16.78 20.65 -8.27
CA GLY A 663 16.37 19.25 -8.16
C GLY A 663 14.92 19.00 -8.57
N ILE A 664 14.68 17.79 -9.09
CA ILE A 664 13.36 17.24 -9.39
C ILE A 664 13.25 15.88 -8.70
N ASN A 665 12.15 15.65 -7.99
CA ASN A 665 11.81 14.37 -7.38
C ASN A 665 10.46 13.89 -7.93
N ILE A 666 10.42 12.64 -8.40
CA ILE A 666 9.19 11.96 -8.84
C ILE A 666 8.87 10.86 -7.85
N THR A 667 7.71 10.98 -7.21
CA THR A 667 7.42 10.30 -5.95
C THR A 667 6.07 9.58 -5.96
N THR A 668 6.02 8.40 -5.32
CA THR A 668 4.79 7.60 -5.13
C THR A 668 4.89 6.78 -3.83
N ASN A 669 3.86 6.00 -3.48
CA ASN A 669 3.96 4.98 -2.43
C ASN A 669 3.45 3.63 -2.96
N PHE A 670 4.33 2.62 -2.94
CA PHE A 670 4.07 1.25 -3.39
C PHE A 670 3.00 0.49 -2.60
N ASN A 671 2.63 0.89 -1.38
CA ASN A 671 1.43 0.33 -0.73
C ASN A 671 0.15 0.91 -1.36
N ASN A 672 0.15 2.21 -1.66
CA ASN A 672 -1.04 2.95 -2.08
C ASN A 672 -1.21 3.04 -3.61
N MET A 673 -0.33 2.40 -4.40
CA MET A 673 -0.48 2.32 -5.85
C MET A 673 -1.72 1.51 -6.23
N ALA A 674 -2.69 2.18 -6.84
CA ALA A 674 -3.90 1.59 -7.39
C ALA A 674 -4.24 2.18 -8.75
N GLN A 675 -5.04 1.45 -9.54
CA GLN A 675 -5.57 1.88 -10.83
C GLN A 675 -7.06 1.53 -10.88
N ILE A 676 -7.88 2.39 -11.50
CA ILE A 676 -9.31 2.15 -11.64
C ILE A 676 -9.54 0.97 -12.60
N GLN A 677 -10.03 -0.13 -12.06
CA GLN A 677 -10.29 -1.36 -12.81
C GLN A 677 -11.72 -1.37 -13.36
N LEU A 678 -11.87 -1.48 -14.69
CA LEU A 678 -13.18 -1.71 -15.33
C LEU A 678 -13.50 -3.20 -15.29
N ASN A 679 -14.05 -3.63 -14.16
CA ASN A 679 -14.51 -4.98 -13.91
C ASN A 679 -15.99 -5.15 -14.26
N PRO A 680 -16.44 -6.36 -14.63
CA PRO A 680 -17.87 -6.66 -14.62
C PRO A 680 -18.44 -6.48 -13.20
N GLU A 681 -19.72 -6.17 -13.10
CA GLU A 681 -20.43 -6.23 -11.81
C GLU A 681 -20.34 -7.64 -11.23
N ARG A 682 -20.16 -7.77 -9.91
CA ARG A 682 -20.18 -9.08 -9.24
C ARG A 682 -21.56 -9.71 -9.43
N PRO A 683 -21.68 -11.04 -9.58
CA PRO A 683 -23.00 -11.67 -9.69
C PRO A 683 -23.84 -11.33 -8.45
N ALA A 684 -25.09 -10.89 -8.65
CA ALA A 684 -25.98 -10.58 -7.54
C ALA A 684 -26.22 -11.83 -6.67
N ALA A 685 -26.39 -11.62 -5.36
CA ALA A 685 -26.85 -12.69 -4.48
C ALA A 685 -28.28 -13.12 -4.86
N VAL A 686 -28.57 -14.41 -4.74
CA VAL A 686 -29.94 -14.94 -4.86
C VAL A 686 -30.65 -14.71 -3.53
N LEU A 687 -31.67 -13.86 -3.54
CA LEU A 687 -32.40 -13.44 -2.34
C LEU A 687 -33.67 -14.29 -2.15
N ALA A 688 -33.57 -15.30 -1.29
CA ALA A 688 -34.70 -16.15 -0.93
C ALA A 688 -35.87 -15.35 -0.32
N ASP A 689 -35.56 -14.30 0.46
CA ASP A 689 -36.54 -13.36 1.04
C ASP A 689 -37.28 -12.52 -0.01
N ALA A 690 -36.70 -12.37 -1.21
CA ALA A 690 -37.35 -11.74 -2.36
C ALA A 690 -38.02 -12.76 -3.31
N GLY A 691 -38.18 -14.01 -2.88
CA GLY A 691 -38.73 -15.09 -3.70
C GLY A 691 -37.82 -15.54 -4.84
N GLN A 692 -36.52 -15.26 -4.78
CA GLN A 692 -35.56 -15.71 -5.78
C GLN A 692 -35.00 -17.09 -5.39
N ALA A 693 -34.98 -18.01 -6.35
CA ALA A 693 -34.35 -19.33 -6.23
C ALA A 693 -33.11 -19.42 -7.13
N PRO A 694 -32.18 -20.38 -6.88
CA PRO A 694 -31.17 -20.76 -7.85
C PRO A 694 -31.81 -21.21 -9.18
N ARG A 695 -31.05 -21.14 -10.28
CA ARG A 695 -31.62 -21.37 -11.63
C ARG A 695 -31.96 -22.82 -11.99
N SER A 696 -31.49 -23.79 -11.21
CA SER A 696 -31.67 -25.22 -11.47
C SER A 696 -32.18 -25.88 -10.20
N GLU A 697 -33.24 -26.68 -10.28
CA GLU A 697 -33.81 -27.36 -9.11
C GLU A 697 -33.14 -28.73 -8.88
N SER A 698 -32.52 -29.28 -9.92
CA SER A 698 -31.79 -30.56 -9.93
C SER A 698 -30.46 -30.45 -10.69
N PHE A 699 -29.58 -31.46 -10.57
CA PHE A 699 -28.27 -31.45 -11.26
C PHE A 699 -28.40 -31.65 -12.78
N GLU A 700 -29.42 -32.39 -13.20
CA GLU A 700 -29.77 -32.65 -14.60
C GLU A 700 -30.11 -31.35 -15.37
N GLU A 701 -30.56 -30.32 -14.66
CA GLU A 701 -30.90 -29.00 -15.21
C GLU A 701 -29.72 -28.01 -15.21
N VAL A 702 -28.62 -28.32 -14.52
CA VAL A 702 -27.48 -27.39 -14.38
C VAL A 702 -26.79 -27.18 -15.72
N ASN A 703 -26.78 -25.92 -16.18
CA ASN A 703 -26.14 -25.57 -17.44
C ASN A 703 -24.66 -25.23 -17.23
N TYR A 704 -23.82 -26.26 -17.08
CA TYR A 704 -22.38 -26.10 -16.86
C TYR A 704 -21.67 -25.28 -17.97
N GLN A 705 -22.18 -25.27 -19.21
CA GLN A 705 -21.64 -24.41 -20.29
C GLN A 705 -21.97 -22.92 -20.09
N ARG A 706 -23.16 -22.61 -19.57
CA ARG A 706 -23.53 -21.25 -19.11
C ARG A 706 -22.64 -20.86 -17.94
N LEU A 707 -22.42 -21.76 -16.99
CA LEU A 707 -21.62 -21.52 -15.79
C LEU A 707 -20.15 -21.19 -16.15
N ASP A 708 -19.50 -22.00 -17.00
CA ASP A 708 -18.15 -21.71 -17.52
C ASP A 708 -18.09 -20.34 -18.24
N ARG A 709 -19.09 -20.01 -19.08
CA ARG A 709 -19.18 -18.70 -19.72
C ARG A 709 -19.35 -17.56 -18.71
N VAL A 710 -20.13 -17.74 -17.65
CA VAL A 710 -20.30 -16.74 -16.58
C VAL A 710 -18.97 -16.51 -15.86
N LEU A 711 -18.24 -17.57 -15.47
CA LEU A 711 -16.93 -17.44 -14.82
C LEU A 711 -15.89 -16.74 -15.72
N GLN A 712 -15.89 -17.03 -17.03
CA GLN A 712 -15.04 -16.34 -18.00
C GLN A 712 -15.41 -14.86 -18.18
N ILE A 713 -16.71 -14.52 -18.28
CA ILE A 713 -17.19 -13.12 -18.33
C ILE A 713 -16.81 -12.38 -17.04
N GLN A 714 -16.97 -13.04 -15.89
CA GLN A 714 -16.59 -12.55 -14.57
C GLN A 714 -15.06 -12.47 -14.38
N ARG A 715 -14.26 -13.02 -15.30
CA ARG A 715 -12.79 -13.05 -15.28
C ARG A 715 -12.18 -13.76 -14.06
N SER A 716 -12.97 -14.49 -13.28
CA SER A 716 -12.53 -15.16 -12.06
C SER A 716 -11.74 -16.43 -12.35
N TYR A 717 -12.26 -17.30 -13.22
CA TYR A 717 -11.75 -18.64 -13.49
C TYR A 717 -12.02 -19.09 -14.93
N HIS A 718 -11.25 -20.08 -15.41
CA HIS A 718 -11.34 -20.61 -16.78
C HIS A 718 -10.86 -22.07 -16.85
N TYR A 719 -11.25 -22.77 -17.93
CA TYR A 719 -11.09 -24.23 -18.08
C TYR A 719 -11.71 -25.01 -16.91
N ASN A 720 -12.98 -24.70 -16.66
CA ASN A 720 -13.73 -25.20 -15.50
C ASN A 720 -14.26 -26.62 -15.72
N GLU A 721 -13.95 -27.53 -14.81
CA GLU A 721 -14.42 -28.92 -14.81
C GLU A 721 -15.10 -29.24 -13.47
N TYR A 722 -16.21 -29.96 -13.50
CA TYR A 722 -17.13 -30.09 -12.38
C TYR A 722 -17.33 -31.56 -11.99
N VAL A 723 -17.16 -31.82 -10.70
CA VAL A 723 -17.44 -33.10 -10.04
C VAL A 723 -18.57 -32.90 -9.05
N VAL A 724 -19.49 -33.86 -8.99
CA VAL A 724 -20.60 -33.90 -8.03
C VAL A 724 -20.51 -35.22 -7.26
N GLU A 725 -20.54 -35.13 -5.93
CA GLU A 725 -20.43 -36.28 -5.03
C GLU A 725 -21.56 -36.23 -3.98
N GLU A 726 -22.20 -37.37 -3.74
CA GLU A 726 -23.16 -37.53 -2.64
C GLU A 726 -22.41 -37.62 -1.31
N MET A 727 -22.94 -36.99 -0.25
CA MET A 727 -22.34 -37.02 1.08
C MET A 727 -23.12 -37.96 2.01
N GLU A 728 -22.49 -39.04 2.46
CA GLU A 728 -23.01 -39.89 3.54
C GLU A 728 -23.03 -39.10 4.86
N PHE A 729 -24.23 -38.76 5.35
CA PHE A 729 -24.38 -38.00 6.59
C PHE A 729 -24.35 -38.93 7.81
N ASN A 730 -23.34 -38.78 8.65
CA ASN A 730 -23.07 -39.67 9.78
C ASN A 730 -22.84 -38.86 11.08
N ASP A 731 -23.86 -38.10 11.51
CA ASP A 731 -23.83 -37.46 12.84
C ASP A 731 -25.19 -37.49 13.56
N THR A 732 -25.11 -37.83 14.85
CA THR A 732 -26.19 -37.97 15.84
C THR A 732 -26.45 -36.68 16.63
N SER A 733 -25.96 -35.53 16.16
CA SER A 733 -25.91 -34.26 16.90
C SER A 733 -27.02 -33.24 16.59
N TYR A 734 -27.98 -33.56 15.71
CA TYR A 734 -29.12 -32.69 15.43
C TYR A 734 -30.18 -32.75 16.55
N SER A 735 -30.55 -31.58 17.07
CA SER A 735 -31.56 -31.45 18.12
C SER A 735 -32.98 -31.71 17.61
N GLU A 736 -33.86 -32.14 18.52
CA GLU A 736 -35.22 -32.65 18.22
C GLU A 736 -36.17 -31.60 17.58
N ALA A 737 -35.78 -30.32 17.53
CA ALA A 737 -36.58 -29.22 17.00
C ALA A 737 -36.84 -29.30 15.48
N SER A 738 -36.02 -30.03 14.71
CA SER A 738 -36.16 -30.13 13.25
C SER A 738 -37.14 -31.22 12.77
N GLN A 739 -37.70 -32.04 13.67
CA GLN A 739 -38.44 -33.25 13.29
C GLN A 739 -39.84 -32.99 12.67
N GLN A 740 -40.43 -31.80 12.84
CA GLN A 740 -41.82 -31.57 12.42
C GLN A 740 -42.05 -31.31 10.92
N ASN A 741 -40.99 -31.14 10.12
CA ASN A 741 -41.09 -30.90 8.67
C ASN A 741 -40.47 -32.01 7.80
N ALA A 742 -40.04 -33.14 8.39
CA ALA A 742 -39.26 -34.18 7.71
C ALA A 742 -40.10 -35.33 7.08
N GLU A 743 -41.41 -35.14 6.86
CA GLU A 743 -42.19 -36.04 6.00
C GLU A 743 -42.03 -35.67 4.52
N ASN A 744 -40.84 -35.93 3.96
CA ASN A 744 -40.59 -36.41 2.58
C ASN A 744 -39.10 -36.29 2.23
N GLN A 745 -38.53 -37.41 1.76
CA GLN A 745 -37.15 -37.58 1.26
C GLN A 745 -36.03 -37.39 2.31
N GLU A 746 -35.17 -38.41 2.42
CA GLU A 746 -33.80 -38.23 2.89
C GLU A 746 -33.13 -37.23 1.94
N ALA A 747 -32.95 -35.99 2.39
CA ALA A 747 -32.39 -34.93 1.56
C ALA A 747 -30.91 -35.23 1.28
N LEU A 748 -30.64 -35.91 0.17
CA LEU A 748 -29.29 -36.22 -0.32
C LEU A 748 -28.49 -34.92 -0.42
N ARG A 749 -27.53 -34.76 0.50
CA ARG A 749 -26.63 -33.61 0.55
C ARG A 749 -25.50 -33.83 -0.44
N HIS A 750 -25.18 -32.81 -1.22
CA HIS A 750 -24.18 -32.92 -2.28
C HIS A 750 -23.00 -31.99 -2.06
N ARG A 751 -21.84 -32.47 -2.49
CA ARG A 751 -20.59 -31.73 -2.61
C ARG A 751 -20.32 -31.44 -4.08
N VAL A 752 -19.93 -30.20 -4.40
CA VAL A 752 -19.56 -29.82 -5.77
C VAL A 752 -18.12 -29.34 -5.81
N THR A 753 -17.26 -30.10 -6.49
CA THR A 753 -15.84 -29.73 -6.68
C THR A 753 -15.60 -29.16 -8.08
N LEU A 754 -15.22 -27.89 -8.12
CA LEU A 754 -14.79 -27.15 -9.31
C LEU A 754 -13.27 -27.22 -9.47
N TYR A 755 -12.81 -27.97 -10.45
CA TYR A 755 -11.41 -27.99 -10.89
C TYR A 755 -11.17 -26.88 -11.93
N THR A 756 -10.25 -25.96 -11.67
CA THR A 756 -10.14 -24.74 -12.50
C THR A 756 -8.75 -24.08 -12.54
N HIS A 757 -8.52 -23.15 -13.47
CA HIS A 757 -7.33 -22.30 -13.55
C HIS A 757 -7.66 -20.84 -13.20
N ALA A 758 -6.87 -20.24 -12.31
CA ALA A 758 -7.02 -18.84 -11.89
C ALA A 758 -7.09 -17.87 -13.08
N GLY A 759 -8.12 -17.01 -13.08
CA GLY A 759 -8.39 -16.05 -14.14
C GLY A 759 -7.51 -14.80 -14.08
N ARG A 760 -8.09 -13.62 -14.30
CA ARG A 760 -7.31 -12.37 -14.46
C ARG A 760 -7.01 -11.62 -13.16
N PHE A 761 -7.81 -11.82 -12.12
CA PHE A 761 -7.60 -11.16 -10.83
C PHE A 761 -6.39 -11.73 -10.10
N ARG A 762 -5.56 -10.82 -9.56
CA ARG A 762 -4.44 -11.14 -8.67
C ARG A 762 -4.93 -11.64 -7.31
N SER A 763 -5.80 -10.86 -6.67
CA SER A 763 -6.52 -11.19 -5.43
C SER A 763 -7.27 -12.53 -5.57
N PRO A 764 -7.04 -13.52 -4.67
CA PRO A 764 -7.89 -14.69 -4.54
C PRO A 764 -9.31 -14.36 -4.07
N SER A 765 -9.52 -13.42 -3.13
CA SER A 765 -10.86 -13.10 -2.61
C SER A 765 -11.82 -12.64 -3.72
N GLU A 766 -11.37 -11.78 -4.63
CA GLU A 766 -12.15 -11.32 -5.78
C GLU A 766 -12.46 -12.45 -6.79
N ARG A 767 -11.58 -13.44 -6.94
CA ARG A 767 -11.86 -14.64 -7.76
C ARG A 767 -12.91 -15.52 -7.08
N LEU A 768 -12.70 -15.80 -5.79
CA LEU A 768 -13.50 -16.73 -5.02
C LEU A 768 -14.91 -16.20 -4.80
N ASP A 769 -15.09 -14.94 -4.38
CA ASP A 769 -16.41 -14.34 -4.16
C ASP A 769 -17.27 -14.31 -5.42
N ARG A 770 -16.71 -13.85 -6.55
CA ARG A 770 -17.40 -13.87 -7.86
C ARG A 770 -17.82 -15.27 -8.28
N THR A 771 -17.01 -16.27 -7.93
CA THR A 771 -17.23 -17.66 -8.32
C THR A 771 -18.26 -18.31 -7.42
N ALA A 772 -18.13 -18.18 -6.10
CA ALA A 772 -19.13 -18.64 -5.13
C ALA A 772 -20.52 -18.06 -5.47
N ARG A 773 -20.63 -16.74 -5.72
CA ARG A 773 -21.89 -16.12 -6.16
C ARG A 773 -22.41 -16.68 -7.48
N ALA A 774 -21.54 -16.96 -8.46
CA ALA A 774 -21.95 -17.55 -9.74
C ALA A 774 -22.40 -19.02 -9.61
N LEU A 775 -21.73 -19.81 -8.76
CA LEU A 775 -22.08 -21.20 -8.45
C LEU A 775 -23.42 -21.26 -7.70
N LEU A 776 -23.57 -20.51 -6.61
CA LEU A 776 -24.81 -20.49 -5.80
C LEU A 776 -26.02 -19.91 -6.52
N ALA A 777 -25.83 -19.16 -7.61
CA ALA A 777 -26.91 -18.69 -8.47
C ALA A 777 -27.38 -19.73 -9.50
N GLU A 778 -26.61 -20.80 -9.72
CA GLU A 778 -26.86 -21.81 -10.75
C GLU A 778 -27.19 -23.19 -10.17
N LEU A 779 -26.48 -23.60 -9.11
CA LEU A 779 -26.57 -24.91 -8.48
C LEU A 779 -27.82 -25.05 -7.58
N PRO A 780 -28.40 -26.25 -7.46
CA PRO A 780 -29.55 -26.51 -6.60
C PRO A 780 -29.23 -26.35 -5.11
N THR A 781 -30.26 -26.12 -4.29
CA THR A 781 -30.15 -25.97 -2.83
C THR A 781 -29.75 -27.26 -2.08
N SER A 782 -29.70 -28.41 -2.75
CA SER A 782 -29.16 -29.67 -2.23
C SER A 782 -27.62 -29.66 -2.11
N VAL A 783 -26.93 -28.68 -2.72
CA VAL A 783 -25.49 -28.46 -2.53
C VAL A 783 -25.25 -27.82 -1.17
N GLN A 784 -24.43 -28.47 -0.36
CA GLN A 784 -24.11 -28.07 1.02
C GLN A 784 -22.65 -27.63 1.15
N GLU A 785 -21.71 -28.33 0.50
CA GLU A 785 -20.31 -27.93 0.43
C GLU A 785 -19.90 -27.64 -1.02
N ILE A 786 -19.19 -26.53 -1.22
CA ILE A 786 -18.54 -26.20 -2.49
C ILE A 786 -17.03 -26.21 -2.29
N GLU A 787 -16.33 -26.90 -3.19
CA GLU A 787 -14.88 -26.96 -3.25
C GLU A 787 -14.38 -26.32 -4.56
N ILE A 788 -13.46 -25.35 -4.49
CA ILE A 788 -12.81 -24.74 -5.66
C ILE A 788 -11.32 -25.11 -5.64
N VAL A 789 -10.94 -26.03 -6.53
CA VAL A 789 -9.57 -26.54 -6.68
C VAL A 789 -8.84 -25.76 -7.77
N GLU A 790 -7.94 -24.85 -7.39
CA GLU A 790 -7.06 -24.19 -8.35
C GLU A 790 -5.94 -25.12 -8.82
N GLN A 791 -5.71 -25.10 -10.13
CA GLN A 791 -4.66 -25.82 -10.82
C GLN A 791 -3.63 -24.87 -11.44
N ALA A 792 -2.38 -25.33 -11.54
CA ALA A 792 -1.43 -24.82 -12.54
C ALA A 792 -0.88 -26.00 -13.35
N SER A 793 -0.69 -25.79 -14.65
CA SER A 793 -0.30 -26.85 -15.60
C SER A 793 -1.11 -28.15 -15.42
N LYS A 794 -2.44 -28.01 -15.31
CA LYS A 794 -3.42 -29.10 -15.11
C LYS A 794 -3.23 -30.03 -13.88
N GLN A 795 -2.40 -29.67 -12.91
CA GLN A 795 -2.30 -30.39 -11.62
C GLN A 795 -3.02 -29.60 -10.52
N PRO A 796 -3.77 -30.23 -9.61
CA PRO A 796 -4.29 -29.58 -8.39
C PRO A 796 -3.17 -29.02 -7.51
N ILE A 797 -3.36 -27.80 -6.98
CA ILE A 797 -2.33 -27.09 -6.20
C ILE A 797 -2.85 -26.60 -4.84
N VAL A 798 -4.08 -26.10 -4.78
CA VAL A 798 -4.77 -25.64 -3.57
C VAL A 798 -6.26 -25.91 -3.72
N SER A 799 -6.95 -26.10 -2.61
CA SER A 799 -8.41 -26.06 -2.56
C SER A 799 -8.93 -24.95 -1.65
N TYR A 800 -10.16 -24.54 -1.94
CA TYR A 800 -10.92 -23.50 -1.26
C TYR A 800 -12.33 -24.06 -1.00
N THR A 801 -12.67 -24.31 0.26
CA THR A 801 -13.88 -25.02 0.70
C THR A 801 -14.79 -24.10 1.51
N PHE A 802 -16.10 -24.14 1.27
CA PHE A 802 -17.08 -23.39 2.06
C PHE A 802 -18.46 -24.06 2.10
N ASP A 803 -19.20 -23.78 3.18
CA ASP A 803 -20.61 -24.13 3.32
C ASP A 803 -21.48 -23.20 2.46
N ALA A 804 -22.28 -23.81 1.59
CA ALA A 804 -23.09 -23.13 0.58
C ALA A 804 -24.23 -22.29 1.19
N ASP A 805 -24.81 -22.71 2.31
CA ASP A 805 -25.95 -22.06 2.95
C ASP A 805 -25.48 -20.88 3.81
N ALA A 806 -24.44 -21.08 4.62
CA ALA A 806 -23.79 -20.02 5.40
C ALA A 806 -23.25 -18.92 4.48
N TYR A 807 -22.60 -19.29 3.37
CA TYR A 807 -22.13 -18.30 2.39
C TYR A 807 -23.29 -17.55 1.73
N ARG A 808 -24.42 -18.24 1.42
CA ARG A 808 -25.62 -17.60 0.87
C ARG A 808 -26.20 -16.57 1.82
N LEU A 809 -26.27 -16.87 3.13
CA LEU A 809 -26.70 -15.92 4.16
C LEU A 809 -25.80 -14.68 4.24
N GLN A 810 -24.47 -14.88 4.20
CA GLN A 810 -23.50 -13.78 4.23
C GLN A 810 -23.63 -12.86 3.00
N ILE A 811 -23.64 -13.40 1.78
CA ILE A 811 -23.78 -12.58 0.56
C ILE A 811 -25.15 -11.92 0.42
N ALA A 812 -26.19 -12.48 1.06
CA ALA A 812 -27.52 -11.91 1.13
C ALA A 812 -27.67 -10.85 2.23
N ASN A 813 -26.60 -10.53 2.98
CA ASN A 813 -26.62 -9.62 4.14
C ASN A 813 -27.61 -10.06 5.24
N ALA A 814 -27.72 -11.36 5.46
CA ALA A 814 -28.57 -11.98 6.49
C ALA A 814 -27.80 -12.46 7.73
N ASP A 815 -26.47 -12.47 7.65
CA ASP A 815 -25.55 -12.69 8.78
C ASP A 815 -25.39 -11.36 9.56
N PRO A 816 -25.75 -11.31 10.86
CA PRO A 816 -25.64 -10.09 11.68
C PRO A 816 -24.22 -9.77 12.16
N ASP A 817 -23.28 -10.72 12.05
CA ASP A 817 -21.90 -10.57 12.52
C ASP A 817 -20.92 -10.30 11.36
N ASN A 818 -21.24 -10.75 10.14
CA ASN A 818 -20.37 -10.63 8.96
C ASN A 818 -21.02 -9.83 7.82
N ALA A 819 -20.36 -8.75 7.39
CA ALA A 819 -20.78 -7.98 6.23
C ALA A 819 -20.63 -8.77 4.90
N PRO A 820 -21.45 -8.54 3.86
CA PRO A 820 -21.39 -9.29 2.60
C PRO A 820 -20.06 -9.19 1.85
N GLU A 821 -19.31 -8.11 2.06
CA GLU A 821 -17.98 -7.90 1.49
C GLU A 821 -16.91 -8.78 2.14
N GLN A 822 -17.18 -9.29 3.35
CA GLN A 822 -16.32 -10.19 4.10
C GLN A 822 -16.68 -11.67 3.89
N ALA A 823 -17.73 -11.98 3.12
CA ALA A 823 -18.18 -13.36 2.90
C ALA A 823 -17.06 -14.29 2.44
N TRP A 824 -16.13 -13.81 1.60
CA TRP A 824 -14.98 -14.60 1.14
C TRP A 824 -14.11 -15.16 2.29
N LYS A 825 -14.15 -14.57 3.49
CA LYS A 825 -13.38 -15.04 4.66
C LYS A 825 -13.89 -16.37 5.22
N SER A 826 -15.14 -16.76 4.95
CA SER A 826 -15.66 -18.09 5.31
C SER A 826 -15.23 -19.18 4.32
N ILE A 827 -14.48 -18.81 3.26
CA ILE A 827 -13.87 -19.76 2.33
C ILE A 827 -12.53 -20.23 2.91
N GLU A 828 -12.55 -21.42 3.49
CA GLU A 828 -11.37 -22.05 4.08
C GLU A 828 -10.39 -22.52 3.01
N ARG A 829 -9.09 -22.47 3.33
CA ARG A 829 -8.02 -22.82 2.40
C ARG A 829 -7.37 -24.15 2.79
N THR A 830 -7.60 -25.17 1.98
CA THR A 830 -7.32 -26.58 2.31
C THR A 830 -6.37 -27.25 1.31
N GLU A 831 -5.87 -28.44 1.64
CA GLU A 831 -5.09 -29.26 0.69
C GLU A 831 -6.06 -29.84 -0.37
N PRO A 832 -5.70 -29.84 -1.66
CA PRO A 832 -6.61 -30.21 -2.72
C PRO A 832 -7.01 -31.68 -2.70
N THR A 833 -8.29 -31.94 -2.94
CA THR A 833 -8.78 -33.29 -3.21
C THR A 833 -8.06 -33.93 -4.41
N PRO A 834 -7.77 -35.25 -4.35
CA PRO A 834 -7.25 -35.97 -5.50
C PRO A 834 -8.27 -35.95 -6.64
N ARG A 835 -7.86 -35.42 -7.79
CA ARG A 835 -8.72 -35.39 -8.98
C ARG A 835 -9.19 -36.80 -9.36
N PRO A 836 -10.51 -37.04 -9.54
CA PRO A 836 -11.03 -38.34 -9.96
C PRO A 836 -10.42 -38.84 -11.27
N THR A 837 -10.45 -40.16 -11.46
CA THR A 837 -10.08 -40.82 -12.71
C THR A 837 -10.96 -40.33 -13.86
N ASN A 838 -10.44 -40.43 -15.09
CA ASN A 838 -11.15 -39.99 -16.30
C ASN A 838 -12.43 -40.78 -16.61
N GLU A 839 -12.57 -41.94 -15.98
CA GLU A 839 -13.66 -42.91 -16.09
C GLU A 839 -14.66 -42.81 -14.92
N SER A 840 -14.46 -41.88 -13.97
CA SER A 840 -15.39 -41.69 -12.84
C SER A 840 -16.76 -41.21 -13.30
N GLU A 841 -17.83 -41.79 -12.76
CA GLU A 841 -19.21 -41.35 -13.03
C GLU A 841 -19.54 -40.01 -12.32
N SER A 842 -18.74 -39.59 -11.34
CA SER A 842 -18.91 -38.31 -10.62
C SER A 842 -18.60 -37.05 -11.45
N TRP A 843 -18.14 -37.17 -12.71
CA TRP A 843 -17.90 -36.02 -13.59
C TRP A 843 -19.20 -35.50 -14.21
N ALA A 844 -19.70 -34.37 -13.70
CA ALA A 844 -20.82 -33.66 -14.33
C ALA A 844 -20.41 -32.88 -15.60
N LEU A 845 -19.19 -32.34 -15.64
CA LEU A 845 -18.57 -31.82 -16.85
C LEU A 845 -17.04 -31.98 -16.80
N ARG A 846 -16.46 -32.60 -17.82
CA ARG A 846 -15.01 -32.79 -17.98
C ARG A 846 -14.57 -32.43 -19.40
N TYR A 847 -13.39 -31.84 -19.55
CA TYR A 847 -12.77 -31.64 -20.86
C TYR A 847 -11.76 -32.75 -21.18
N GLU A 848 -11.43 -32.92 -22.46
CA GLU A 848 -10.37 -33.84 -22.86
C GLU A 848 -8.99 -33.34 -22.38
N ASP A 849 -8.13 -34.30 -22.00
CA ASP A 849 -6.80 -33.97 -21.48
C ASP A 849 -5.90 -33.36 -22.56
N THR A 850 -6.13 -33.74 -23.81
CA THR A 850 -5.27 -33.49 -24.98
C THR A 850 -6.03 -32.78 -26.12
N THR A 851 -6.45 -31.52 -25.99
CA THR A 851 -6.92 -30.69 -27.13
C THR A 851 -6.92 -29.18 -26.84
N GLY A 852 -5.85 -28.65 -26.26
CA GLY A 852 -5.60 -27.21 -26.29
C GLY A 852 -5.06 -26.77 -27.66
N ALA A 853 -5.70 -25.81 -28.34
CA ALA A 853 -5.02 -25.06 -29.39
C ALA A 853 -3.82 -24.31 -28.77
N PRO A 854 -2.67 -24.17 -29.47
CA PRO A 854 -1.54 -23.42 -28.94
C PRO A 854 -1.96 -21.97 -28.66
N SER A 855 -1.88 -21.56 -27.40
CA SER A 855 -2.00 -20.15 -27.03
C SER A 855 -0.82 -19.38 -27.61
N TRP A 856 -1.04 -18.14 -28.01
CA TRP A 856 0.01 -17.28 -28.57
C TRP A 856 -0.21 -15.82 -28.21
N GLY A 857 0.84 -15.03 -28.30
CA GLY A 857 0.77 -13.59 -28.06
C GLY A 857 2.04 -12.86 -28.49
N ILE A 858 1.99 -11.54 -28.41
CA ILE A 858 3.12 -10.65 -28.71
C ILE A 858 3.35 -9.76 -27.48
N ARG A 859 4.61 -9.56 -27.06
CA ARG A 859 4.96 -8.74 -25.90
C ARG A 859 6.11 -7.77 -26.24
N PRO A 860 6.01 -6.48 -25.90
CA PRO A 860 7.16 -5.60 -25.94
C PRO A 860 8.10 -5.92 -24.77
N HIS A 861 9.41 -5.76 -24.99
CA HIS A 861 10.44 -5.85 -23.97
C HIS A 861 11.45 -4.72 -24.15
N LEU A 862 11.99 -4.24 -23.03
CA LEU A 862 13.08 -3.28 -22.99
C LEU A 862 14.23 -3.91 -22.17
N LYS A 863 15.34 -4.24 -22.83
CA LYS A 863 16.62 -4.54 -22.16
C LYS A 863 17.36 -3.20 -22.01
N GLN A 864 17.87 -2.88 -20.82
CA GLN A 864 18.61 -1.64 -20.57
C GLN A 864 19.76 -1.84 -19.58
N GLY A 865 20.79 -1.01 -19.67
CA GLY A 865 21.93 -0.99 -18.76
C GLY A 865 22.50 0.42 -18.64
N TYR A 866 23.06 0.77 -17.48
CA TYR A 866 23.51 2.13 -17.17
C TYR A 866 24.97 2.16 -16.68
N GLY A 867 25.63 3.30 -16.84
CA GLY A 867 26.95 3.58 -16.26
C GLY A 867 28.15 2.94 -17.00
N SER A 868 27.99 2.58 -18.28
CA SER A 868 29.09 2.03 -19.09
C SER A 868 30.11 3.12 -19.49
N PRO A 869 31.39 2.77 -19.73
CA PRO A 869 32.39 3.74 -20.19
C PRO A 869 32.01 4.45 -21.48
N GLU A 870 31.44 3.75 -22.46
CA GLU A 870 31.17 4.27 -23.81
C GLU A 870 29.95 5.19 -23.86
N THR A 871 28.92 4.89 -23.05
CA THR A 871 27.69 5.67 -22.98
C THR A 871 26.96 5.44 -21.66
N PHE A 872 26.28 6.48 -21.17
CA PHE A 872 25.57 6.40 -19.88
C PHE A 872 24.41 5.39 -19.87
N MET A 873 23.77 5.12 -21.02
CA MET A 873 22.65 4.18 -21.12
C MET A 873 22.70 3.36 -22.40
N PHE A 874 22.81 2.04 -22.26
CA PHE A 874 22.50 1.06 -23.30
C PHE A 874 21.02 0.67 -23.22
N TYR A 875 20.40 0.48 -24.39
CA TYR A 875 19.00 0.04 -24.50
C TYR A 875 18.78 -0.82 -25.76
N GLN A 876 17.82 -1.73 -25.65
CA GLN A 876 17.26 -2.51 -26.75
C GLN A 876 15.77 -2.66 -26.52
N LEU A 877 14.98 -1.99 -27.37
CA LEU A 877 13.53 -2.20 -27.49
C LEU A 877 13.29 -3.31 -28.51
N MET A 878 12.52 -4.31 -28.11
CA MET A 878 12.24 -5.50 -28.91
C MET A 878 10.79 -5.96 -28.70
N ALA A 879 10.26 -6.76 -29.63
CA ALA A 879 9.00 -7.47 -29.47
C ALA A 879 9.24 -8.98 -29.53
N SER A 880 8.69 -9.74 -28.58
CA SER A 880 8.65 -11.20 -28.62
C SER A 880 7.32 -11.67 -29.22
N ALA A 881 7.37 -12.70 -30.05
CA ALA A 881 6.21 -13.51 -30.44
C ALA A 881 6.34 -14.88 -29.79
N PHE A 882 5.41 -15.24 -28.92
CA PHE A 882 5.48 -16.46 -28.11
C PHE A 882 4.28 -17.37 -28.35
N SER A 883 4.46 -18.66 -28.11
CA SER A 883 3.38 -19.64 -28.09
C SER A 883 3.59 -20.67 -26.97
N THR A 884 2.49 -21.06 -26.32
CA THR A 884 2.47 -22.12 -25.30
C THR A 884 1.39 -23.13 -25.65
N TRP A 885 1.78 -24.40 -25.76
CA TRP A 885 0.91 -25.53 -26.05
C TRP A 885 0.96 -26.52 -24.90
N GLN A 886 -0.19 -26.75 -24.25
CA GLN A 886 -0.36 -27.80 -23.27
C GLN A 886 -0.72 -29.09 -24.03
N ILE A 887 0.20 -30.06 -24.04
CA ILE A 887 0.06 -31.30 -24.83
C ILE A 887 -0.90 -32.26 -24.11
N ASP A 888 -0.64 -32.50 -22.82
CA ASP A 888 -1.46 -33.31 -21.92
C ASP A 888 -1.47 -32.69 -20.50
N ARG A 889 -1.85 -33.45 -19.47
CA ARG A 889 -1.89 -32.95 -18.07
C ARG A 889 -0.52 -32.62 -17.47
N ASN A 890 0.57 -33.09 -18.05
CA ASN A 890 1.91 -33.00 -17.47
C ASN A 890 2.89 -32.31 -18.43
N TRP A 891 2.74 -32.49 -19.74
CA TRP A 891 3.62 -31.92 -20.77
C TRP A 891 3.14 -30.58 -21.33
N GLN A 892 4.03 -29.60 -21.31
CA GLN A 892 3.89 -28.28 -21.93
C GLN A 892 5.06 -28.02 -22.87
N LEU A 893 4.76 -27.54 -24.08
CA LEU A 893 5.75 -27.00 -25.02
C LEU A 893 5.59 -25.49 -25.09
N HIS A 894 6.71 -24.76 -25.10
CA HIS A 894 6.74 -23.32 -25.29
C HIS A 894 7.82 -22.91 -26.29
N GLY A 895 7.55 -21.89 -27.08
CA GLY A 895 8.54 -21.21 -27.91
C GLY A 895 8.35 -19.69 -27.86
N ASP A 896 9.46 -18.96 -27.91
CA ASP A 896 9.51 -17.49 -27.90
C ASP A 896 10.56 -17.01 -28.91
N ILE A 897 10.16 -16.12 -29.82
CA ILE A 897 10.99 -15.54 -30.88
C ILE A 897 11.07 -14.03 -30.65
N GLY A 898 12.28 -13.51 -30.41
CA GLY A 898 12.55 -12.09 -30.26
C GLY A 898 12.80 -11.40 -31.61
N ILE A 899 12.29 -10.17 -31.75
CA ILE A 899 12.47 -9.28 -32.90
C ILE A 899 12.96 -7.93 -32.39
N ASN A 900 14.14 -7.52 -32.84
CA ASN A 900 14.74 -6.21 -32.55
C ASN A 900 13.93 -5.08 -33.21
N ILE A 901 13.62 -4.02 -32.46
CA ILE A 901 12.97 -2.81 -33.02
C ILE A 901 14.00 -1.68 -33.14
N ILE A 902 14.71 -1.39 -32.04
CA ILE A 902 15.79 -0.40 -31.99
C ILE A 902 16.72 -0.70 -30.82
N ASN A 903 18.02 -0.57 -31.03
CA ASN A 903 19.01 -0.67 -29.97
C ASN A 903 20.22 0.25 -30.23
N ASN A 904 21.09 0.40 -29.24
CA ASN A 904 22.37 1.12 -29.36
C ASN A 904 23.59 0.29 -28.90
N TYR A 905 23.48 -1.05 -28.93
CA TYR A 905 24.55 -1.97 -28.52
C TYR A 905 25.71 -2.05 -29.54
N ASP A 906 25.55 -1.43 -30.70
CA ASP A 906 26.62 -1.17 -31.67
C ASP A 906 27.77 -0.34 -31.07
N LYS A 907 27.47 0.51 -30.08
CA LYS A 907 28.44 1.36 -29.38
C LYS A 907 29.29 0.64 -28.33
N PHE A 908 28.93 -0.60 -27.97
CA PHE A 908 29.67 -1.39 -26.97
C PHE A 908 31.00 -1.85 -27.58
N ASN A 909 32.12 -1.32 -27.07
CA ASN A 909 33.45 -1.46 -27.69
C ASN A 909 34.32 -2.53 -27.00
N PHE A 910 33.91 -3.04 -25.84
CA PHE A 910 34.54 -4.15 -25.17
C PHE A 910 34.33 -5.45 -25.97
N THR A 911 35.26 -5.73 -26.88
CA THR A 911 35.19 -6.81 -27.88
C THR A 911 36.00 -8.04 -27.45
N VAL A 912 35.69 -9.18 -28.05
CA VAL A 912 36.18 -10.51 -27.61
C VAL A 912 37.68 -10.72 -27.87
N ASP A 913 38.29 -9.88 -28.70
CA ASP A 913 39.56 -10.21 -29.37
C ASP A 913 40.83 -9.75 -28.63
N SER A 914 40.71 -9.05 -27.50
CA SER A 914 41.85 -8.41 -26.80
C SER A 914 42.25 -9.01 -25.44
N ASP A 915 41.40 -9.80 -24.77
CA ASP A 915 41.68 -10.36 -23.44
C ASP A 915 41.29 -11.85 -23.34
N GLN A 916 42.26 -12.70 -23.00
CA GLN A 916 41.97 -14.07 -22.56
C GLN A 916 41.58 -14.07 -21.08
N SER A 917 40.27 -13.97 -20.81
CA SER A 917 39.74 -14.19 -19.46
C SER A 917 39.99 -15.64 -19.02
N PRO A 918 40.48 -15.89 -17.80
CA PRO A 918 40.59 -17.24 -17.24
C PRO A 918 39.22 -17.87 -16.90
N VAL A 919 38.16 -17.05 -16.85
CA VAL A 919 36.79 -17.47 -16.51
C VAL A 919 35.96 -17.67 -17.78
N PRO A 920 35.16 -18.77 -17.89
CA PRO A 920 34.19 -18.93 -18.95
C PRO A 920 33.18 -17.78 -19.00
N ARG A 921 33.05 -17.14 -20.18
CA ARG A 921 32.10 -16.05 -20.40
C ARG A 921 30.68 -16.59 -20.58
N VAL A 922 29.78 -16.31 -19.63
CA VAL A 922 28.41 -16.85 -19.54
C VAL A 922 27.30 -15.79 -19.54
N ARG A 923 27.64 -14.52 -19.26
CA ARG A 923 26.76 -13.34 -19.38
C ARG A 923 27.42 -12.18 -20.10
N THR A 924 28.75 -12.10 -20.14
CA THR A 924 29.46 -10.97 -20.79
C THR A 924 29.44 -10.99 -22.33
N PHE A 925 28.77 -11.95 -22.98
CA PHE A 925 28.54 -11.97 -24.45
C PHE A 925 27.28 -11.20 -24.89
N THR A 926 26.70 -10.35 -24.05
CA THR A 926 25.45 -9.61 -24.35
C THR A 926 25.48 -8.89 -25.69
N ARG A 927 26.59 -8.24 -26.07
CA ARG A 927 26.74 -7.56 -27.37
C ARG A 927 26.55 -8.52 -28.53
N GLU A 928 27.23 -9.67 -28.51
CA GLU A 928 27.22 -10.66 -29.59
C GLU A 928 25.81 -11.24 -29.79
N TYR A 929 25.07 -11.46 -28.69
CA TYR A 929 23.67 -11.91 -28.75
C TYR A 929 22.67 -10.81 -29.16
N SER A 930 22.94 -9.53 -28.88
CA SER A 930 22.09 -8.39 -29.26
C SER A 930 22.28 -7.90 -30.70
N GLN A 931 23.25 -8.45 -31.45
CA GLN A 931 23.47 -8.12 -32.88
C GLN A 931 22.46 -8.78 -33.84
N SER A 932 21.70 -9.79 -33.40
CA SER A 932 20.72 -10.47 -34.23
C SER A 932 19.39 -9.70 -34.27
N ASP A 933 18.89 -9.37 -35.47
CA ASP A 933 17.58 -8.71 -35.62
C ASP A 933 16.40 -9.62 -35.25
N VAL A 934 16.55 -10.94 -35.45
CA VAL A 934 15.57 -11.96 -35.07
C VAL A 934 16.30 -13.16 -34.48
N TRP A 935 15.84 -13.66 -33.34
CA TRP A 935 16.42 -14.83 -32.68
C TRP A 935 15.36 -15.65 -31.93
N LEU A 936 15.67 -16.92 -31.68
CA LEU A 936 14.90 -17.78 -30.80
C LEU A 936 15.32 -17.51 -29.34
N GLU A 937 14.46 -16.87 -28.54
CA GLU A 937 14.73 -16.60 -27.12
C GLU A 937 14.68 -17.92 -26.33
N ASN A 938 13.60 -18.69 -26.46
CA ASN A 938 13.38 -19.99 -25.80
C ASN A 938 12.64 -20.96 -26.74
N LEU A 939 12.93 -22.26 -26.63
CA LEU A 939 12.11 -23.36 -27.14
C LEU A 939 12.26 -24.54 -26.18
N GLN A 940 11.31 -24.69 -25.27
CA GLN A 940 11.40 -25.58 -24.11
C GLN A 940 10.19 -26.51 -24.02
N ALA A 941 10.47 -27.82 -23.95
CA ALA A 941 9.50 -28.81 -23.46
C ALA A 941 9.67 -28.94 -21.93
N SER A 942 8.55 -29.01 -21.20
CA SER A 942 8.52 -29.14 -19.74
C SER A 942 7.48 -30.18 -19.33
N TYR A 943 7.89 -31.11 -18.48
CA TYR A 943 7.05 -32.06 -17.76
C TYR A 943 6.88 -31.56 -16.32
N TYR A 944 5.64 -31.50 -15.82
CA TYR A 944 5.32 -31.10 -14.45
C TYR A 944 4.38 -32.13 -13.80
N LYS A 945 4.59 -32.44 -12.52
CA LYS A 945 3.70 -33.31 -11.74
C LYS A 945 3.70 -32.95 -10.25
N ALA A 946 2.52 -32.95 -9.63
CA ALA A 946 2.40 -33.05 -8.18
C ALA A 946 2.44 -34.53 -7.79
N ILE A 947 3.44 -34.94 -7.00
CA ILE A 947 3.60 -36.33 -6.53
C ILE A 947 2.74 -36.56 -5.28
N THR A 948 2.70 -35.54 -4.42
CA THR A 948 1.73 -35.36 -3.32
C THR A 948 1.34 -33.88 -3.34
N PRO A 949 0.28 -33.44 -2.63
CA PRO A 949 -0.09 -32.01 -2.59
C PRO A 949 1.08 -31.09 -2.24
N LYS A 950 1.99 -31.54 -1.37
CA LYS A 950 3.17 -30.79 -0.88
C LYS A 950 4.49 -31.06 -1.61
N LEU A 951 4.55 -32.00 -2.56
CA LEU A 951 5.79 -32.38 -3.26
C LEU A 951 5.59 -32.32 -4.78
N HIS A 952 6.30 -31.40 -5.42
CA HIS A 952 6.21 -31.14 -6.84
C HIS A 952 7.52 -31.48 -7.55
N VAL A 953 7.41 -31.95 -8.79
CA VAL A 953 8.57 -32.23 -9.65
C VAL A 953 8.38 -31.59 -11.02
N SER A 954 9.49 -31.16 -11.60
CA SER A 954 9.59 -30.63 -12.96
C SER A 954 10.80 -31.24 -13.66
N ALA A 955 10.67 -31.54 -14.95
CA ALA A 955 11.78 -31.88 -15.83
C ALA A 955 11.62 -31.14 -17.16
N TYR A 956 12.69 -30.57 -17.70
CA TYR A 956 12.61 -29.69 -18.88
C TYR A 956 13.83 -29.82 -19.77
N GLY A 957 13.67 -29.50 -21.05
CA GLY A 957 14.77 -29.49 -22.00
C GLY A 957 14.47 -28.72 -23.28
N GLY A 958 15.54 -28.39 -24.00
CA GLY A 958 15.52 -27.58 -25.22
C GLY A 958 16.40 -26.34 -25.10
N TYR A 959 16.00 -25.24 -25.71
CA TYR A 959 16.66 -23.94 -25.62
C TYR A 959 16.02 -23.16 -24.47
N LEU A 960 16.71 -23.10 -23.32
CA LEU A 960 16.14 -22.65 -22.05
C LEU A 960 16.14 -21.12 -21.92
N GLU A 961 17.16 -20.47 -22.47
CA GLU A 961 17.34 -19.01 -22.51
C GLU A 961 18.15 -18.61 -23.75
N GLN A 962 18.28 -17.31 -24.05
CA GLN A 962 19.01 -16.81 -25.23
C GLN A 962 20.45 -17.34 -25.31
N MET A 963 21.12 -17.54 -24.17
CA MET A 963 22.55 -17.92 -24.11
C MET A 963 22.80 -19.42 -23.90
N PHE A 964 21.84 -20.20 -23.39
CA PHE A 964 22.03 -21.61 -23.02
C PHE A 964 20.84 -22.50 -23.40
N GLY A 965 21.15 -23.72 -23.85
CA GLY A 965 20.20 -24.81 -24.03
C GLY A 965 20.71 -26.08 -23.36
N GLY A 966 19.83 -27.05 -23.10
CA GLY A 966 20.19 -28.26 -22.40
C GLY A 966 18.98 -28.98 -21.80
N LEU A 967 19.20 -29.65 -20.68
CA LEU A 967 18.19 -30.38 -19.92
C LEU A 967 18.37 -30.16 -18.42
N GLY A 968 17.28 -30.21 -17.66
CA GLY A 968 17.31 -30.08 -16.21
C GLY A 968 16.06 -30.61 -15.53
N ALA A 969 16.11 -30.68 -14.21
CA ALA A 969 15.01 -31.09 -13.35
C ALA A 969 15.01 -30.29 -12.05
N GLU A 970 13.84 -30.18 -11.43
CA GLU A 970 13.61 -29.49 -10.16
C GLU A 970 12.66 -30.32 -9.29
N VAL A 971 12.90 -30.33 -7.98
CA VAL A 971 12.01 -30.89 -6.95
C VAL A 971 11.74 -29.79 -5.93
N LEU A 972 10.49 -29.60 -5.54
CA LEU A 972 10.08 -28.61 -4.54
C LEU A 972 9.18 -29.25 -3.48
N TYR A 973 9.56 -29.12 -2.22
CA TYR A 973 8.72 -29.38 -1.06
C TYR A 973 8.13 -28.08 -0.53
N ARG A 974 6.81 -27.92 -0.65
CA ARG A 974 6.04 -26.74 -0.24
C ARG A 974 4.73 -27.16 0.41
N PRO A 975 4.67 -27.30 1.75
CA PRO A 975 3.42 -27.49 2.46
C PRO A 975 2.48 -26.28 2.31
N LEU A 976 1.18 -26.50 2.48
CA LEU A 976 0.18 -25.43 2.45
C LEU A 976 0.45 -24.39 3.56
N ASN A 977 0.37 -23.09 3.24
CA ASN A 977 0.56 -21.97 4.18
C ASN A 977 1.90 -21.95 4.95
N SER A 978 2.89 -22.76 4.57
CA SER A 978 4.15 -22.85 5.32
C SER A 978 5.08 -21.68 5.02
N ALA A 979 5.59 -21.03 6.08
CA ALA A 979 6.66 -20.03 6.00
C ALA A 979 7.95 -20.56 5.36
N PHE A 980 8.16 -21.88 5.32
CA PHE A 980 9.34 -22.53 4.75
C PHE A 980 9.01 -23.37 3.51
N SER A 981 9.90 -23.36 2.52
CA SER A 981 9.89 -24.30 1.40
C SER A 981 11.31 -24.64 0.95
N TYR A 982 11.49 -25.83 0.40
CA TYR A 982 12.81 -26.39 0.06
C TYR A 982 12.82 -26.89 -1.38
N GLY A 983 13.67 -26.31 -2.22
CA GLY A 983 13.86 -26.67 -3.62
C GLY A 983 15.23 -27.30 -3.87
N VAL A 984 15.31 -28.21 -4.84
CA VAL A 984 16.59 -28.68 -5.42
C VAL A 984 16.45 -28.71 -6.93
N ASP A 985 17.37 -28.08 -7.66
CA ASP A 985 17.44 -28.13 -9.12
C ASP A 985 18.82 -28.61 -9.62
N ILE A 986 18.82 -29.26 -10.78
CA ILE A 986 20.04 -29.69 -11.48
C ILE A 986 19.85 -29.59 -12.99
N ASN A 987 20.86 -29.07 -13.68
CA ASN A 987 20.82 -28.76 -15.11
C ASN A 987 22.16 -29.12 -15.75
N ARG A 988 22.12 -29.69 -16.96
CA ARG A 988 23.27 -29.84 -17.85
C ARG A 988 23.00 -28.97 -19.08
N VAL A 989 23.81 -27.92 -19.26
CA VAL A 989 23.58 -26.89 -20.27
C VAL A 989 24.82 -26.60 -21.10
N ARG A 990 24.60 -26.31 -22.38
CA ARG A 990 25.60 -25.95 -23.38
C ARG A 990 25.30 -24.56 -23.91
N GLN A 991 26.34 -23.75 -24.09
CA GLN A 991 26.20 -22.37 -24.57
C GLN A 991 25.76 -22.36 -26.05
N ARG A 992 24.84 -21.46 -26.38
CA ARG A 992 24.25 -21.33 -27.73
C ARG A 992 25.14 -20.51 -28.67
N ASP A 993 24.85 -20.57 -29.97
CA ASP A 993 25.49 -19.69 -30.96
C ASP A 993 24.88 -18.29 -31.00
N PHE A 994 25.74 -17.27 -31.21
CA PHE A 994 25.35 -15.85 -31.28
C PHE A 994 24.37 -15.51 -32.42
N ASN A 995 24.25 -16.38 -33.44
CA ASN A 995 23.33 -16.19 -34.57
C ASN A 995 21.85 -16.35 -34.20
N GLY A 996 21.53 -16.67 -32.94
CA GLY A 996 20.16 -16.73 -32.44
C GLY A 996 19.33 -17.91 -32.90
N ARG A 997 19.92 -18.90 -33.59
CA ARG A 997 19.22 -20.08 -34.13
C ARG A 997 19.36 -21.28 -33.18
N PHE A 998 19.60 -22.46 -33.76
CA PHE A 998 19.63 -23.77 -33.12
C PHE A 998 21.06 -24.31 -32.86
N GLY A 999 22.09 -23.49 -33.05
CA GLY A 999 23.50 -23.89 -32.89
C GLY A 999 24.02 -23.80 -31.45
N PHE A 1000 25.16 -24.46 -31.19
CA PHE A 1000 25.81 -24.54 -29.89
C PHE A 1000 27.33 -24.38 -30.01
N ARG A 1001 27.90 -23.62 -29.07
CA ARG A 1001 29.34 -23.44 -28.83
C ARG A 1001 29.88 -24.60 -27.98
N ASP A 1002 31.20 -24.71 -27.83
CA ASP A 1002 31.82 -25.86 -27.14
C ASP A 1002 31.75 -25.82 -25.61
N TYR A 1003 31.35 -24.69 -25.01
CA TYR A 1003 31.24 -24.58 -23.55
C TYR A 1003 29.98 -25.30 -23.03
N GLU A 1004 30.18 -26.28 -22.14
CA GLU A 1004 29.14 -27.08 -21.50
C GLU A 1004 29.40 -27.23 -20.00
N VAL A 1005 28.37 -27.03 -19.18
CA VAL A 1005 28.48 -26.96 -17.71
C VAL A 1005 27.30 -27.67 -17.03
N THR A 1006 27.55 -28.22 -15.84
CA THR A 1006 26.48 -28.64 -14.92
C THR A 1006 26.27 -27.54 -13.88
N THR A 1007 25.03 -27.14 -13.63
CA THR A 1007 24.65 -26.11 -12.65
C THR A 1007 23.41 -26.56 -11.88
N GLY A 1008 23.27 -26.17 -10.63
CA GLY A 1008 22.15 -26.59 -9.77
C GLY A 1008 22.33 -26.14 -8.33
N PHE A 1009 21.21 -25.95 -7.63
CA PHE A 1009 21.17 -25.37 -6.30
C PHE A 1009 20.26 -26.18 -5.37
N ALA A 1010 20.60 -26.20 -4.08
CA ALA A 1010 19.67 -26.44 -3.00
C ALA A 1010 19.20 -25.08 -2.45
N SER A 1011 17.89 -24.85 -2.45
CA SER A 1011 17.28 -23.56 -2.15
C SER A 1011 16.33 -23.64 -0.95
N LEU A 1012 16.49 -22.73 0.00
CA LEU A 1012 15.57 -22.45 1.09
C LEU A 1012 14.81 -21.16 0.78
N TYR A 1013 13.49 -21.22 0.82
CA TYR A 1013 12.60 -20.05 0.79
C TYR A 1013 12.01 -19.86 2.19
N TYR A 1014 12.10 -18.65 2.72
CA TYR A 1014 11.63 -18.28 4.06
C TYR A 1014 10.83 -16.98 4.03
N ASP A 1015 9.51 -17.08 4.24
CA ASP A 1015 8.61 -15.94 4.43
C ASP A 1015 8.77 -15.41 5.86
N ALA A 1016 9.72 -14.49 6.03
CA ALA A 1016 10.08 -13.91 7.31
C ALA A 1016 8.95 -13.07 7.92
N GLY A 1017 8.06 -12.52 7.09
CA GLY A 1017 6.91 -11.74 7.53
C GLY A 1017 5.93 -12.52 8.39
N GLN A 1018 5.82 -13.85 8.20
CA GLN A 1018 4.93 -14.70 9.01
C GLN A 1018 5.36 -14.82 10.48
N HIS A 1019 6.65 -14.66 10.80
CA HIS A 1019 7.15 -14.71 12.18
C HIS A 1019 7.55 -13.34 12.73
N PHE A 1020 7.93 -12.39 11.87
CA PHE A 1020 8.48 -11.11 12.26
C PHE A 1020 7.68 -9.96 11.64
N LYS A 1021 6.74 -9.38 12.40
CA LYS A 1021 5.90 -8.24 11.94
C LYS A 1021 6.70 -7.03 11.45
N TRP A 1022 7.92 -6.81 11.95
CA TRP A 1022 8.82 -5.73 11.49
C TRP A 1022 9.50 -6.03 10.13
N LEU A 1023 9.32 -7.25 9.60
CA LEU A 1023 9.72 -7.72 8.27
C LEU A 1023 8.50 -8.13 7.42
N ASP A 1024 7.30 -7.58 7.69
CA ASP A 1024 6.10 -7.97 6.95
C ASP A 1024 6.24 -7.76 5.43
N GLY A 1025 5.68 -8.70 4.66
CA GLY A 1025 5.91 -8.86 3.23
C GLY A 1025 7.32 -9.35 2.84
N GLY A 1026 8.21 -9.65 3.78
CA GLY A 1026 9.61 -10.04 3.54
C GLY A 1026 9.82 -11.54 3.23
N LEU A 1027 10.44 -11.86 2.09
CA LEU A 1027 10.90 -13.19 1.71
C LEU A 1027 12.43 -13.22 1.60
N LEU A 1028 13.06 -14.15 2.31
CA LEU A 1028 14.46 -14.53 2.16
C LEU A 1028 14.55 -15.79 1.30
N THR A 1029 15.42 -15.80 0.30
CA THR A 1029 15.79 -16.99 -0.48
C THR A 1029 17.30 -17.22 -0.37
N LEU A 1030 17.70 -18.42 0.04
CA LEU A 1030 19.10 -18.84 0.13
C LEU A 1030 19.31 -20.02 -0.82
N SER A 1031 20.18 -19.89 -1.82
CA SER A 1031 20.46 -20.94 -2.82
C SER A 1031 21.94 -21.29 -2.84
N ALA A 1032 22.30 -22.47 -2.34
CA ALA A 1032 23.68 -22.96 -2.31
C ALA A 1032 23.91 -23.97 -3.43
N GLY A 1033 24.96 -23.81 -4.24
CA GLY A 1033 25.14 -24.62 -5.44
C GLY A 1033 26.29 -24.21 -6.35
N GLN A 1034 26.23 -24.67 -7.61
CA GLN A 1034 27.22 -24.36 -8.66
C GLN A 1034 26.60 -23.48 -9.74
N PHE A 1035 27.24 -22.37 -10.05
CA PHE A 1035 26.83 -21.35 -11.02
C PHE A 1035 27.30 -21.67 -12.44
N LEU A 1036 26.88 -20.85 -13.43
CA LEU A 1036 27.14 -21.09 -14.85
C LEU A 1036 28.61 -21.04 -15.26
N ALA A 1037 29.46 -20.25 -14.58
CA ALA A 1037 30.90 -20.21 -14.85
C ALA A 1037 31.68 -21.37 -14.18
N GLY A 1038 30.97 -22.27 -13.48
CA GLY A 1038 31.54 -23.44 -12.79
C GLY A 1038 31.94 -23.18 -11.33
N ASP A 1039 31.90 -21.92 -10.89
CA ASP A 1039 32.12 -21.49 -9.51
C ASP A 1039 31.00 -21.96 -8.57
N LYS A 1040 31.33 -22.17 -7.30
CA LYS A 1040 30.43 -22.69 -6.27
C LYS A 1040 30.26 -21.68 -5.15
N GLY A 1041 29.05 -21.62 -4.58
CA GLY A 1041 28.78 -20.66 -3.53
C GLY A 1041 27.32 -20.56 -3.11
N LEU A 1042 26.99 -19.40 -2.56
CA LEU A 1042 25.69 -19.08 -1.98
C LEU A 1042 25.14 -17.81 -2.64
N ASN A 1043 23.95 -17.91 -3.26
CA ASN A 1043 23.13 -16.76 -3.63
C ASN A 1043 22.13 -16.45 -2.51
N ILE A 1044 22.09 -15.19 -2.08
CA ILE A 1044 21.17 -14.66 -1.08
C ILE A 1044 20.28 -13.64 -1.80
N ILE A 1045 18.95 -13.83 -1.73
CA ILE A 1045 17.96 -12.86 -2.21
C ILE A 1045 17.08 -12.45 -1.04
N PHE A 1046 16.96 -11.16 -0.78
CA PHE A 1046 15.94 -10.64 0.13
C PHE A 1046 15.00 -9.72 -0.65
N GLN A 1047 13.70 -9.92 -0.51
CA GLN A 1047 12.69 -9.12 -1.20
C GLN A 1047 11.50 -8.81 -0.29
N ARG A 1048 10.90 -7.62 -0.46
CA ARG A 1048 9.66 -7.21 0.19
C ARG A 1048 8.54 -7.04 -0.83
N ARG A 1049 7.35 -7.52 -0.48
CA ARG A 1049 6.06 -7.22 -1.10
C ARG A 1049 5.41 -6.01 -0.42
N PHE A 1050 4.81 -5.14 -1.22
CA PHE A 1050 3.95 -4.03 -0.83
C PHE A 1050 2.49 -4.35 -1.22
N ASP A 1051 1.52 -3.63 -0.65
CA ASP A 1051 0.10 -4.02 -0.70
C ASP A 1051 -0.50 -3.97 -2.12
N SER A 1052 -0.02 -3.04 -2.95
CA SER A 1052 -0.31 -3.01 -4.41
C SER A 1052 0.14 -4.27 -5.17
N GLY A 1053 0.92 -5.15 -4.53
CA GLY A 1053 1.56 -6.31 -5.11
C GLY A 1053 2.94 -6.03 -5.72
N VAL A 1054 3.42 -4.78 -5.71
CA VAL A 1054 4.82 -4.45 -6.06
C VAL A 1054 5.76 -5.25 -5.18
N THR A 1055 6.82 -5.80 -5.76
CA THR A 1055 7.89 -6.48 -5.01
C THR A 1055 9.22 -5.82 -5.35
N LEU A 1056 9.96 -5.37 -4.34
CA LEU A 1056 11.35 -4.90 -4.47
C LEU A 1056 12.26 -5.93 -3.82
N GLY A 1057 13.36 -6.28 -4.46
CA GLY A 1057 14.36 -7.17 -3.88
C GLY A 1057 15.79 -6.80 -4.24
N ALA A 1058 16.72 -7.30 -3.43
CA ALA A 1058 18.16 -7.24 -3.63
C ALA A 1058 18.75 -8.65 -3.57
N PHE A 1059 19.82 -8.88 -4.32
CA PHE A 1059 20.54 -10.16 -4.32
C PHE A 1059 22.06 -9.97 -4.20
N ALA A 1060 22.71 -10.96 -3.62
CA ALA A 1060 24.16 -11.09 -3.53
C ALA A 1060 24.57 -12.56 -3.64
N ALA A 1061 25.43 -12.89 -4.60
CA ALA A 1061 25.98 -14.24 -4.78
C ALA A 1061 27.49 -14.26 -4.53
N PHE A 1062 27.89 -14.92 -3.44
CA PHE A 1062 29.26 -15.09 -2.99
C PHE A 1062 29.76 -16.48 -3.40
N THR A 1063 30.91 -16.56 -4.08
CA THR A 1063 31.43 -17.81 -4.65
C THR A 1063 32.92 -18.01 -4.37
N ASP A 1064 33.45 -19.19 -4.73
CA ASP A 1064 34.86 -19.56 -4.60
C ASP A 1064 35.78 -18.95 -5.68
N MET A 1065 35.24 -18.12 -6.58
CA MET A 1065 35.99 -17.38 -7.59
C MET A 1065 36.92 -16.33 -6.95
N SER A 1066 38.16 -16.21 -7.43
CA SER A 1066 39.09 -15.21 -6.90
C SER A 1066 38.68 -13.79 -7.28
N THR A 1067 39.03 -12.80 -6.45
CA THR A 1067 38.75 -11.38 -6.75
C THR A 1067 39.47 -10.85 -7.99
N ALA A 1068 40.59 -11.49 -8.38
CA ALA A 1068 41.29 -11.17 -9.62
C ALA A 1068 40.51 -11.67 -10.85
N ASP A 1069 39.95 -12.88 -10.76
CA ASP A 1069 39.18 -13.52 -11.84
C ASP A 1069 37.77 -12.91 -11.99
N PHE A 1070 37.17 -12.46 -10.87
CA PHE A 1070 35.87 -11.79 -10.86
C PHE A 1070 35.92 -10.39 -11.51
N GLY A 1071 37.05 -9.69 -11.37
CA GLY A 1071 37.34 -8.42 -12.04
C GLY A 1071 37.09 -7.16 -11.18
N GLU A 1072 36.11 -6.35 -11.56
CA GLU A 1072 35.65 -5.21 -10.75
C GLU A 1072 34.50 -5.69 -9.86
N GLY A 1073 34.65 -5.52 -8.54
CA GLY A 1073 33.82 -6.17 -7.53
C GLY A 1073 34.37 -7.54 -7.09
N SER A 1074 33.86 -8.05 -5.97
CA SER A 1074 34.27 -9.33 -5.37
C SER A 1074 33.15 -10.37 -5.28
N PHE A 1075 31.92 -10.01 -5.65
CA PHE A 1075 30.75 -10.88 -5.67
C PHE A 1075 29.66 -10.30 -6.60
N ASN A 1076 28.76 -11.15 -7.10
CA ASN A 1076 27.66 -10.71 -7.97
C ASN A 1076 26.55 -10.08 -7.13
N LYS A 1077 26.01 -8.93 -7.56
CA LYS A 1077 24.99 -8.19 -6.79
C LYS A 1077 24.07 -7.36 -7.68
N GLY A 1078 22.89 -7.04 -7.16
CA GLY A 1078 21.94 -6.17 -7.83
C GLY A 1078 20.62 -6.04 -7.07
N PHE A 1079 19.69 -5.29 -7.65
CA PHE A 1079 18.32 -5.14 -7.16
C PHE A 1079 17.31 -5.27 -8.30
N PHE A 1080 16.05 -5.53 -7.97
CA PHE A 1080 14.98 -5.65 -8.94
C PHE A 1080 13.64 -5.18 -8.37
N ILE A 1081 12.79 -4.62 -9.23
CA ILE A 1081 11.42 -4.25 -8.94
C ILE A 1081 10.50 -5.07 -9.86
N ASN A 1082 9.52 -5.77 -9.28
CA ASN A 1082 8.45 -6.47 -9.98
C ASN A 1082 7.14 -5.71 -9.75
N ILE A 1083 6.64 -5.00 -10.77
CA ILE A 1083 5.41 -4.22 -10.70
C ILE A 1083 4.26 -5.02 -11.36
N PRO A 1084 3.15 -5.31 -10.66
CA PRO A 1084 1.94 -5.85 -11.27
C PRO A 1084 1.43 -4.98 -12.42
N PHE A 1085 1.08 -5.61 -13.54
CA PHE A 1085 0.71 -4.90 -14.78
C PHE A 1085 -0.69 -4.28 -14.70
N ASP A 1086 -1.56 -4.79 -13.83
CA ASP A 1086 -2.87 -4.23 -13.52
C ASP A 1086 -2.79 -2.81 -12.93
N LEU A 1087 -1.68 -2.45 -12.28
CA LEU A 1087 -1.42 -1.06 -11.85
C LEU A 1087 -1.26 -0.06 -13.01
N PHE A 1088 -1.10 -0.54 -14.24
CA PHE A 1088 -1.03 0.28 -15.45
C PHE A 1088 -2.22 0.09 -16.40
N THR A 1089 -3.15 -0.83 -16.10
CA THR A 1089 -4.26 -1.17 -17.00
C THR A 1089 -5.63 -1.08 -16.33
N ILE A 1090 -6.62 -0.59 -17.08
CA ILE A 1090 -8.05 -0.56 -16.72
C ILE A 1090 -8.73 -1.95 -16.68
N SER A 1091 -7.94 -3.01 -16.60
CA SER A 1091 -8.42 -4.39 -16.54
C SER A 1091 -7.43 -5.24 -15.75
N PRO A 1092 -7.92 -6.20 -14.94
CA PRO A 1092 -7.10 -6.99 -14.06
C PRO A 1092 -6.16 -7.88 -14.88
N SER A 1093 -4.97 -8.13 -14.32
CA SER A 1093 -3.93 -8.93 -14.92
C SER A 1093 -3.01 -9.49 -13.84
N ARG A 1094 -2.73 -10.79 -13.91
CA ARG A 1094 -1.69 -11.46 -13.09
C ARG A 1094 -0.27 -11.29 -13.67
N SER A 1095 -0.12 -10.55 -14.77
CA SER A 1095 1.19 -10.29 -15.38
C SER A 1095 1.99 -9.28 -14.57
N ARG A 1096 3.33 -9.36 -14.64
CA ARG A 1096 4.25 -8.45 -13.93
C ARG A 1096 5.30 -7.90 -14.89
N VAL A 1097 5.69 -6.65 -14.68
CA VAL A 1097 6.83 -6.00 -15.33
C VAL A 1097 8.03 -6.07 -14.37
N ASN A 1098 9.16 -6.58 -14.84
CA ASN A 1098 10.40 -6.64 -14.08
C ASN A 1098 11.37 -5.53 -14.54
N PHE A 1099 11.93 -4.81 -13.59
CA PHE A 1099 13.05 -3.90 -13.78
C PHE A 1099 14.21 -4.40 -12.92
N GLY A 1100 15.25 -4.95 -13.55
CA GLY A 1100 16.49 -5.36 -12.88
C GLY A 1100 17.61 -4.33 -13.04
N TRP A 1101 18.45 -4.19 -12.03
CA TRP A 1101 19.69 -3.42 -12.08
C TRP A 1101 20.83 -4.20 -11.41
N SER A 1102 22.00 -4.19 -12.03
CA SER A 1102 23.24 -4.71 -11.45
C SER A 1102 24.36 -3.72 -11.78
N PRO A 1103 25.27 -3.40 -10.84
CA PRO A 1103 26.28 -2.35 -11.06
C PRO A 1103 27.23 -2.68 -12.21
N LEU A 1104 27.47 -3.96 -12.47
CA LEU A 1104 28.26 -4.46 -13.59
C LEU A 1104 27.97 -5.96 -13.79
N THR A 1105 27.51 -6.37 -14.97
CA THR A 1105 27.22 -7.79 -15.24
C THR A 1105 28.52 -8.56 -15.48
N ARG A 1106 28.95 -9.34 -14.48
CA ARG A 1106 30.10 -10.26 -14.54
C ARG A 1106 29.65 -11.71 -14.73
N ASP A 1107 30.61 -12.60 -15.01
CA ASP A 1107 30.35 -14.02 -15.32
C ASP A 1107 30.24 -14.92 -14.09
N GLY A 1108 30.94 -14.61 -12.99
CA GLY A 1108 30.83 -15.34 -11.72
C GLY A 1108 29.51 -15.08 -10.98
N GLY A 1109 29.06 -16.05 -10.18
CA GLY A 1109 27.81 -15.94 -9.41
C GLY A 1109 26.54 -15.86 -10.26
N GLN A 1110 26.56 -16.36 -11.49
CA GLN A 1110 25.44 -16.29 -12.44
C GLN A 1110 24.60 -17.57 -12.47
N GLN A 1111 23.30 -17.46 -12.20
CA GLN A 1111 22.36 -18.58 -12.27
C GLN A 1111 21.76 -18.72 -13.68
N LEU A 1112 21.37 -19.96 -14.02
CA LEU A 1112 20.60 -20.26 -15.24
C LEU A 1112 19.20 -19.66 -15.13
N GLN A 1113 18.77 -18.90 -16.14
CA GLN A 1113 17.40 -18.46 -16.25
C GLN A 1113 16.55 -19.60 -16.81
N ARG A 1114 15.50 -19.95 -16.07
CA ARG A 1114 14.60 -21.06 -16.39
C ARG A 1114 13.18 -20.52 -16.49
N ARG A 1115 12.49 -20.77 -17.61
CA ARG A 1115 11.13 -20.27 -17.86
C ARG A 1115 10.12 -20.75 -16.82
N VAL A 1116 10.20 -22.03 -16.47
CA VAL A 1116 9.33 -22.67 -15.49
C VAL A 1116 10.21 -23.02 -14.29
N GLN A 1117 9.81 -22.53 -13.12
CA GLN A 1117 10.40 -22.88 -11.84
C GLN A 1117 9.25 -23.26 -10.91
N LEU A 1118 9.44 -24.30 -10.09
CA LEU A 1118 8.36 -24.81 -9.26
C LEU A 1118 7.89 -23.76 -8.26
N TRP A 1119 8.81 -22.96 -7.71
CA TRP A 1119 8.48 -21.90 -6.75
C TRP A 1119 7.44 -20.91 -7.25
N TYR A 1120 7.54 -20.44 -8.51
CA TYR A 1120 6.55 -19.53 -9.10
C TYR A 1120 5.29 -20.27 -9.58
N THR A 1121 5.44 -21.50 -10.09
CA THR A 1121 4.30 -22.32 -10.56
C THR A 1121 3.36 -22.72 -9.43
N THR A 1122 3.90 -22.87 -8.21
CA THR A 1122 3.13 -23.23 -7.01
C THR A 1122 2.91 -22.03 -6.07
N ASP A 1123 3.03 -20.77 -6.54
CA ASP A 1123 2.91 -19.58 -5.67
C ASP A 1123 1.66 -19.65 -4.80
N GLU A 1124 0.53 -20.05 -5.40
CA GLU A 1124 -0.75 -20.16 -4.70
C GLU A 1124 -0.69 -21.05 -3.45
N ARG A 1125 0.19 -22.06 -3.32
CA ARG A 1125 0.28 -22.92 -2.10
C ARG A 1125 0.63 -22.19 -0.81
N SER A 1126 1.36 -21.09 -0.93
CA SER A 1126 1.58 -20.13 0.15
C SER A 1126 1.84 -18.81 -0.56
N PRO A 1127 0.78 -18.07 -0.92
CA PRO A 1127 0.87 -16.95 -1.84
C PRO A 1127 1.92 -15.96 -1.35
N TYR A 1128 2.87 -15.61 -2.21
CA TYR A 1128 3.75 -14.47 -1.98
C TYR A 1128 3.49 -13.41 -3.03
N GLN A 1129 3.47 -13.75 -4.32
CA GLN A 1129 3.21 -12.75 -5.36
C GLN A 1129 1.73 -12.36 -5.43
N ASN A 1130 0.83 -13.29 -5.14
CA ASN A 1130 -0.62 -13.07 -5.24
C ASN A 1130 -1.32 -13.04 -3.87
N ARG A 1131 -0.55 -12.87 -2.79
CA ARG A 1131 -1.08 -12.65 -1.45
C ARG A 1131 -1.90 -11.36 -1.41
N GLU A 1132 -2.91 -11.35 -0.55
CA GLU A 1132 -3.57 -10.15 -0.04
C GLU A 1132 -2.79 -9.68 1.19
#